data_AF-A0AAN7EQM7-F1
#
_entry.id   AF-A0AAN7EQM7-F1
#
_cell.length_a   1.000
_cell.length_b   1.000
_cell.length_c   1.000
_cell.angle_alpha   90.00
_cell.angle_beta   90.00
_cell.angle_gamma   90.00
#
_symmetry.space_group_name_H-M   'P 1'
#
loop_
_entity.id
_entity.type
_entity.pdbx_description
1 polymer ?
#
loop_
_entity_poly.entity_id
_entity_poly.type
_entity_poly.pdbx_seq_one_letter_code
_entity_poly.pdbx_strand_id
1 'polypeptide(L)'
;MATTNIVLVHLLTLVFLLFFSSLWTPYVADWEYVTSGNLSSIGDTLKPGDTLNSTSYLVSQKGTFALGFFRRIDVISNDSYVGISYMADPKSALNLYVWFGNRGHPFVKDKTGSLTLDNNGTLKIVRQGESPIILYSSGTNNTLATLYDNGNFVLKEVNFDGSTKSVLWQSFDYLMDILLPEMKLGVNHKTGHTWALTSWLTTEIPDYGAFSLEWDPKGLELVIKQRGVVHWKSGVLRDKQFENISPDITSMYDFKVVSNEDEEYFSFSNKNKSVLSEWFINFLGQFQDLRGPDIGRADNCYSYDTNGGCQGWEQPVCRERGDKFEPTTSSNYVTGDSLSSNNYSLGISDCKAICWSNCSCVAFTYQYANETGCRFWTGETAVQSDRAIDFVSLYLLSSSPSHKGAKKWIWIGTVIVAALLVIFFSILCYIQGRRKVVPKDANKSKLLDWQKRFGIIEGVAQGLLYLHKYSRLRVIHRDLKVSNILLDENMNPKISDFGMARIFQQNELEANTKRVVGTYGYMSPEYAMEGVFSIKSDVYSFGVLMLEILSGRKNNSFFKTGHLFNLVGYAWELWNEGAALDLMDPTLDDSYMDQMLRCVHVGLLCVEDSAIDRPAMSDVLAMLTNDNLSLPSPKKPAFSIARQAIEAHISDKESECNSINWASISNTVPR
;
A
#
# COMPACT_ATOMS: atom_id res chain seq x y z
N MET A 1 4.66 18.03 32.13
CA MET A 1 4.12 16.73 31.68
C MET A 1 3.76 16.80 30.18
N ALA A 2 4.68 17.39 29.40
CA ALA A 2 4.50 17.78 28.00
C ALA A 2 5.36 16.94 27.04
N THR A 3 5.99 15.89 27.57
CA THR A 3 6.90 14.99 26.86
C THR A 3 6.23 13.68 26.44
N THR A 4 5.00 13.39 26.89
CA THR A 4 4.25 12.15 26.55
C THR A 4 3.26 12.31 25.38
N ASN A 5 2.85 13.54 25.01
CA ASN A 5 1.90 13.77 23.90
C ASN A 5 2.55 13.79 22.50
N ILE A 6 3.86 14.03 22.41
CA ILE A 6 4.60 14.02 21.13
C ILE A 6 4.84 12.57 20.67
N VAL A 7 5.02 11.64 21.61
CA VAL A 7 5.23 10.21 21.32
C VAL A 7 3.95 9.55 20.77
N LEU A 8 2.76 9.96 21.22
CA LEU A 8 1.49 9.39 20.75
C LEU A 8 1.09 9.87 19.36
N VAL A 9 1.43 11.13 19.00
CA VAL A 9 1.16 11.69 17.67
C VAL A 9 2.09 11.08 16.63
N HIS A 10 3.40 10.94 16.92
CA HIS A 10 4.34 10.29 15.99
C HIS A 10 4.09 8.77 15.85
N LEU A 11 3.59 8.08 16.87
CA LEU A 11 3.18 6.67 16.72
C LEU A 11 1.91 6.54 15.83
N LEU A 12 0.98 7.50 15.92
CA LEU A 12 -0.23 7.52 15.11
C LEU A 12 0.06 7.84 13.64
N THR A 13 1.03 8.72 13.32
CA THR A 13 1.46 8.94 11.93
C THR A 13 2.24 7.74 11.38
N LEU A 14 3.07 7.07 12.19
CA LEU A 14 3.82 5.90 11.71
C LEU A 14 2.90 4.70 11.39
N VAL A 15 1.86 4.45 12.19
CA VAL A 15 0.89 3.38 11.90
C VAL A 15 -0.01 3.76 10.71
N PHE A 16 -0.29 5.05 10.50
CA PHE A 16 -1.01 5.55 9.33
C PHE A 16 -0.21 5.39 8.03
N LEU A 17 1.11 5.60 8.06
CA LEU A 17 1.97 5.40 6.89
C LEU A 17 2.20 3.91 6.57
N LEU A 18 2.25 3.06 7.60
CA LEU A 18 2.50 1.63 7.42
C LEU A 18 1.28 0.80 6.99
N PHE A 19 0.05 1.33 7.13
CA PHE A 19 -1.16 0.64 6.64
C PHE A 19 -1.62 1.10 5.25
N PHE A 20 -1.17 2.26 4.76
CA PHE A 20 -1.53 2.76 3.42
C PHE A 20 -0.55 2.36 2.31
N SER A 21 0.64 1.87 2.65
CA SER A 21 1.58 1.32 1.65
C SER A 21 1.16 -0.05 1.09
N SER A 22 0.20 -0.75 1.71
CA SER A 22 -0.29 -2.06 1.25
C SER A 22 -1.62 -2.04 0.47
N LEU A 23 -2.23 -0.85 0.29
CA LEU A 23 -3.36 -0.65 -0.64
C LEU A 23 -2.97 0.13 -1.90
N TRP A 24 -1.67 0.38 -2.08
CA TRP A 24 -1.08 0.65 -3.38
C TRP A 24 -0.41 -0.62 -3.86
N THR A 25 -1.20 -1.60 -4.30
CA THR A 25 -0.67 -2.41 -5.39
C THR A 25 -0.67 -1.46 -6.60
N PRO A 26 0.47 -1.12 -7.21
CA PRO A 26 0.42 -0.82 -8.62
C PRO A 26 -0.27 -2.01 -9.29
N TYR A 27 -0.86 -1.82 -10.46
CA TYR A 27 -0.96 -2.95 -11.38
C TYR A 27 0.47 -3.47 -11.58
N VAL A 28 0.90 -4.42 -10.75
CA VAL A 28 2.15 -5.13 -10.94
C VAL A 28 1.85 -6.00 -12.13
N ALA A 29 2.45 -5.68 -13.27
CA ALA A 29 2.43 -6.59 -14.40
C ALA A 29 2.90 -7.96 -13.89
N ASP A 30 2.11 -9.01 -14.10
CA ASP A 30 2.53 -10.36 -13.71
C ASP A 30 3.71 -10.75 -14.59
N TRP A 31 4.90 -10.82 -14.00
CA TRP A 31 6.13 -11.24 -14.66
C TRP A 31 6.51 -12.63 -14.17
N GLU A 32 6.79 -13.54 -15.09
CA GLU A 32 7.24 -14.90 -14.82
C GLU A 32 8.64 -15.11 -15.38
N TYR A 33 9.40 -16.04 -14.78
CA TYR A 33 10.63 -16.51 -15.43
C TYR A 33 10.28 -17.16 -16.77
N VAL A 34 11.08 -16.91 -17.80
CA VAL A 34 10.86 -17.47 -19.14
C VAL A 34 11.18 -18.99 -19.12
N THR A 35 10.35 -19.89 -18.58
CA THR A 35 10.21 -21.31 -19.04
C THR A 35 9.35 -22.21 -18.13
N SER A 36 8.77 -23.22 -18.78
CA SER A 36 7.89 -24.29 -18.29
C SER A 36 8.64 -25.54 -17.77
N GLY A 37 9.62 -25.41 -16.85
CA GLY A 37 10.41 -26.55 -16.35
C GLY A 37 11.33 -26.27 -15.16
N ASN A 38 12.10 -27.29 -14.72
CA ASN A 38 13.02 -27.22 -13.57
C ASN A 38 14.13 -26.18 -13.78
N LEU A 39 14.04 -25.05 -13.09
CA LEU A 39 15.03 -23.97 -13.11
C LEU A 39 16.27 -24.35 -12.29
N SER A 40 17.48 -24.10 -12.82
CA SER A 40 18.74 -24.35 -12.11
C SER A 40 19.51 -23.06 -11.83
N SER A 41 19.88 -22.85 -10.56
CA SER A 41 20.81 -21.80 -10.16
C SER A 41 22.23 -22.24 -10.53
N ILE A 42 23.00 -21.34 -11.16
CA ILE A 42 24.42 -21.59 -11.50
C ILE A 42 25.40 -20.90 -10.55
N GLY A 43 24.90 -20.37 -9.42
CA GLY A 43 25.68 -19.60 -8.45
C GLY A 43 25.52 -18.09 -8.60
N ASP A 44 26.48 -17.32 -8.11
CA ASP A 44 26.45 -15.84 -8.10
C ASP A 44 27.33 -15.19 -9.19
N THR A 45 28.12 -15.98 -9.92
CA THR A 45 29.20 -15.49 -10.77
C THR A 45 29.21 -16.14 -12.16
N LEU A 46 29.34 -15.33 -13.21
CA LEU A 46 29.69 -15.75 -14.57
C LEU A 46 31.20 -15.64 -14.79
N LYS A 47 31.78 -16.72 -15.32
CA LYS A 47 33.18 -16.79 -15.77
C LYS A 47 33.25 -16.58 -17.29
N PRO A 48 34.43 -16.27 -17.84
CA PRO A 48 34.61 -16.19 -19.29
C PRO A 48 34.21 -17.51 -19.96
N GLY A 49 33.34 -17.42 -20.95
CA GLY A 49 32.73 -18.55 -21.65
C GLY A 49 31.33 -18.93 -21.14
N ASP A 50 30.95 -18.49 -19.93
CA ASP A 50 29.65 -18.82 -19.37
C ASP A 50 28.51 -18.08 -20.08
N THR A 51 27.36 -18.75 -20.14
CA THR A 51 26.16 -18.20 -20.76
C THR A 51 24.93 -18.53 -19.91
N LEU A 52 24.17 -17.50 -19.59
CA LEU A 52 22.86 -17.57 -18.96
C LEU A 52 21.78 -17.54 -20.05
N ASN A 53 20.81 -18.45 -20.00
CA ASN A 53 19.69 -18.47 -20.92
C ASN A 53 18.38 -18.53 -20.13
N SER A 54 17.25 -18.75 -20.81
CA SER A 54 15.93 -18.77 -20.19
C SER A 54 15.71 -19.90 -19.16
N THR A 55 16.60 -20.89 -19.08
CA THR A 55 16.50 -22.04 -18.16
C THR A 55 17.37 -21.93 -16.90
N SER A 56 18.19 -20.88 -16.81
CA SER A 56 19.13 -20.68 -15.70
C SER A 56 19.10 -19.24 -15.19
N TYR A 57 19.56 -19.06 -13.94
CA TYR A 57 19.63 -17.77 -13.27
C TYR A 57 20.84 -17.70 -12.35
N LEU A 58 21.34 -16.49 -12.09
CA LEU A 58 22.27 -16.22 -11.00
C LEU A 58 21.50 -15.88 -9.74
N VAL A 59 22.06 -16.24 -8.60
CA VAL A 59 21.53 -15.93 -7.27
C VAL A 59 22.65 -15.32 -6.44
N SER A 60 22.39 -14.18 -5.79
CA SER A 60 23.35 -13.56 -4.89
C SER A 60 23.70 -14.51 -3.74
N GLN A 61 24.86 -14.34 -3.11
CA GLN A 61 25.39 -15.28 -2.12
C GLN A 61 24.42 -15.67 -0.99
N LYS A 62 23.56 -14.74 -0.53
CA LYS A 62 22.53 -14.99 0.50
C LYS A 62 21.14 -15.28 -0.06
N GLY A 63 20.97 -15.37 -1.37
CA GLY A 63 19.66 -15.58 -1.99
C GLY A 63 18.76 -14.34 -2.02
N THR A 64 19.32 -13.14 -1.82
CA THR A 64 18.55 -11.89 -1.75
C THR A 64 18.11 -11.42 -3.13
N PHE A 65 18.98 -11.53 -4.13
CA PHE A 65 18.72 -11.11 -5.50
C PHE A 65 18.94 -12.24 -6.49
N ALA A 66 18.19 -12.22 -7.58
CA ALA A 66 18.36 -13.13 -8.70
C ALA A 66 18.50 -12.36 -10.01
N LEU A 67 19.40 -12.80 -10.89
CA LEU A 67 19.56 -12.27 -12.24
C LEU A 67 19.20 -13.35 -13.25
N GLY A 68 18.28 -13.04 -14.16
CA GLY A 68 17.74 -14.03 -15.08
C GLY A 68 16.93 -13.43 -16.22
N PHE A 69 16.26 -14.29 -16.98
CA PHE A 69 15.35 -13.92 -18.05
C PHE A 69 13.91 -13.95 -17.57
N PHE A 70 13.21 -12.84 -17.78
CA PHE A 70 11.83 -12.62 -17.35
C PHE A 70 10.95 -12.34 -18.56
N ARG A 71 9.72 -12.83 -18.51
CA ARG A 71 8.67 -12.61 -19.51
C ARG A 71 7.45 -12.06 -18.83
N ARG A 72 6.69 -11.28 -19.58
CA ARG A 72 5.38 -10.81 -19.16
C ARG A 72 4.31 -11.88 -19.36
N ILE A 73 3.38 -12.01 -18.41
CA ILE A 73 2.18 -12.84 -18.50
C ILE A 73 1.00 -11.98 -18.96
N ASP A 74 1.02 -11.52 -20.21
CA ASP A 74 -0.18 -10.94 -20.82
C ASP A 74 -0.41 -11.53 -22.21
N VAL A 75 -1.68 -11.67 -22.60
CA VAL A 75 -2.11 -12.42 -23.81
C VAL A 75 -1.62 -11.77 -25.11
N ILE A 76 -1.00 -10.58 -25.05
CA ILE A 76 -0.70 -9.72 -26.19
C ILE A 76 0.82 -9.55 -26.43
N SER A 77 1.68 -9.51 -25.40
CA SER A 77 3.13 -9.33 -25.56
C SER A 77 3.95 -10.54 -25.08
N ASN A 78 4.94 -10.96 -25.86
CA ASN A 78 5.84 -12.07 -25.53
C ASN A 78 7.24 -11.59 -25.14
N ASP A 79 7.33 -10.32 -24.74
CA ASP A 79 8.60 -9.63 -24.64
C ASP A 79 9.37 -10.15 -23.44
N SER A 80 10.63 -10.53 -23.71
CA SER A 80 11.53 -11.05 -22.68
C SER A 80 12.63 -10.04 -22.37
N TYR A 81 13.04 -10.01 -21.11
CA TYR A 81 14.07 -9.11 -20.61
C TYR A 81 15.06 -9.87 -19.74
N VAL A 82 16.34 -9.49 -19.80
CA VAL A 82 17.30 -9.85 -18.76
C VAL A 82 17.19 -8.82 -17.65
N GLY A 83 17.04 -9.25 -16.41
CA GLY A 83 16.88 -8.34 -15.29
C GLY A 83 17.44 -8.86 -13.98
N ILE A 84 17.30 -8.05 -12.94
CA ILE A 84 17.60 -8.40 -11.55
C ILE A 84 16.32 -8.23 -10.75
N SER A 85 15.91 -9.26 -10.01
CA SER A 85 14.78 -9.23 -9.09
C SER A 85 15.23 -9.37 -7.64
N TYR A 86 14.48 -8.74 -6.74
CA TYR A 86 14.53 -9.00 -5.31
C TYR A 86 13.68 -10.25 -5.01
N MET A 87 14.26 -11.18 -4.24
CA MET A 87 13.85 -12.57 -4.06
C MET A 87 14.09 -13.48 -5.27
N ALA A 88 14.67 -14.65 -4.98
CA ALA A 88 15.07 -15.67 -5.93
C ALA A 88 14.00 -16.76 -6.13
N ASP A 89 12.73 -16.49 -5.80
CA ASP A 89 11.65 -17.45 -6.07
C ASP A 89 11.13 -17.26 -7.50
N PRO A 90 11.37 -18.24 -8.40
CA PRO A 90 10.94 -18.12 -9.78
C PRO A 90 9.43 -18.17 -9.98
N LYS A 91 8.69 -18.53 -8.93
CA LYS A 91 7.24 -18.71 -8.95
C LYS A 91 6.49 -17.61 -8.20
N SER A 92 7.20 -16.64 -7.61
CA SER A 92 6.57 -15.54 -6.87
C SER A 92 6.18 -14.41 -7.82
N ALA A 93 4.88 -14.13 -7.91
CA ALA A 93 4.34 -12.95 -8.59
C ALA A 93 4.69 -11.61 -7.88
N LEU A 94 5.36 -11.67 -6.72
CA LEU A 94 5.78 -10.51 -5.93
C LEU A 94 7.25 -10.09 -6.14
N ASN A 95 7.91 -10.65 -7.15
CA ASN A 95 9.30 -10.31 -7.46
C ASN A 95 9.41 -8.82 -7.84
N LEU A 96 10.17 -8.05 -7.07
CA LEU A 96 10.46 -6.66 -7.37
C LEU A 96 11.64 -6.57 -8.34
N TYR A 97 11.39 -6.10 -9.56
CA TYR A 97 12.42 -5.90 -10.58
C TYR A 97 13.17 -4.60 -10.34
N VAL A 98 14.47 -4.69 -10.08
CA VAL A 98 15.29 -3.53 -9.73
C VAL A 98 16.18 -3.06 -10.89
N TRP A 99 16.32 -3.89 -11.94
CA TRP A 99 17.15 -3.56 -13.10
C TRP A 99 16.81 -4.43 -14.32
N PHE A 100 16.92 -3.86 -15.53
CA PHE A 100 16.80 -4.56 -16.82
C PHE A 100 17.96 -4.20 -17.75
N GLY A 101 18.67 -5.21 -18.25
CA GLY A 101 19.85 -5.02 -19.10
C GLY A 101 19.57 -4.73 -20.57
N ASN A 102 18.35 -4.97 -21.03
CA ASN A 102 17.91 -4.70 -22.39
C ASN A 102 16.69 -3.75 -22.44
N ARG A 103 16.64 -2.78 -21.53
CA ARG A 103 15.63 -1.70 -21.54
C ARG A 103 15.66 -0.95 -22.89
N GLY A 104 14.49 -0.66 -23.48
CA GLY A 104 14.37 -0.04 -24.82
C GLY A 104 14.57 -1.01 -25.99
N HIS A 105 14.99 -2.25 -25.70
CA HIS A 105 15.22 -3.29 -26.68
C HIS A 105 14.69 -4.62 -26.12
N PRO A 106 13.37 -4.87 -26.01
CA PRO A 106 12.86 -6.19 -25.64
C PRO A 106 13.24 -7.27 -26.66
N PHE A 107 13.23 -8.54 -26.24
CA PHE A 107 13.22 -9.66 -27.19
C PHE A 107 11.78 -9.92 -27.64
N VAL A 108 11.48 -9.63 -28.89
CA VAL A 108 10.16 -9.88 -29.48
C VAL A 108 9.97 -11.38 -29.72
N LYS A 109 8.78 -11.87 -29.39
CA LYS A 109 8.19 -13.21 -29.62
C LYS A 109 9.04 -14.29 -30.31
N ASP A 110 9.19 -15.43 -29.63
CA ASP A 110 9.80 -16.70 -30.07
C ASP A 110 11.33 -16.73 -30.23
N LYS A 111 12.03 -15.64 -29.88
CA LYS A 111 13.48 -15.59 -29.86
C LYS A 111 14.03 -15.88 -28.46
N THR A 112 14.89 -16.89 -28.35
CA THR A 112 15.64 -17.15 -27.12
C THR A 112 16.82 -16.17 -27.04
N GLY A 113 16.92 -15.47 -25.92
CA GLY A 113 18.04 -14.61 -25.58
C GLY A 113 19.02 -15.33 -24.65
N SER A 114 20.29 -14.92 -24.67
CA SER A 114 21.27 -15.38 -23.70
C SER A 114 22.19 -14.24 -23.25
N LEU A 115 22.50 -14.16 -21.95
CA LEU A 115 23.49 -13.25 -21.41
C LEU A 115 24.81 -14.01 -21.33
N THR A 116 25.83 -13.51 -22.02
CA THR A 116 27.11 -14.20 -22.16
C THR A 116 28.25 -13.27 -21.73
N LEU A 117 29.16 -13.81 -20.93
CA LEU A 117 30.50 -13.23 -20.75
C LEU A 117 31.45 -14.06 -21.63
N ASP A 118 31.89 -13.52 -22.75
CA ASP A 118 32.74 -14.31 -23.66
C ASP A 118 34.20 -14.41 -23.18
N ASN A 119 34.97 -15.30 -23.83
CA ASN A 119 36.38 -15.52 -23.49
C ASN A 119 37.28 -14.30 -23.71
N ASN A 120 36.79 -13.25 -24.37
CA ASN A 120 37.51 -11.99 -24.57
C ASN A 120 37.09 -10.94 -23.54
N GLY A 121 36.32 -11.33 -22.52
CA GLY A 121 35.81 -10.46 -21.46
C GLY A 121 34.80 -9.42 -21.95
N THR A 122 34.01 -9.77 -22.97
CA THR A 122 32.87 -8.96 -23.42
C THR A 122 31.59 -9.50 -22.81
N LEU A 123 30.91 -8.66 -22.03
CA LEU A 123 29.59 -8.93 -21.48
C LEU A 123 28.54 -8.45 -22.48
N LYS A 124 27.75 -9.39 -23.00
CA LYS A 124 26.79 -9.10 -24.07
C LYS A 124 25.54 -9.95 -23.96
N ILE A 125 24.46 -9.39 -24.47
CA ILE A 125 23.18 -10.05 -24.61
C ILE A 125 23.06 -10.50 -26.06
N VAL A 126 23.02 -11.81 -26.27
CA VAL A 126 22.93 -12.45 -27.58
C VAL A 126 21.49 -12.80 -27.89
N ARG A 127 21.13 -12.63 -29.17
CA ARG A 127 19.82 -12.90 -29.74
C ARG A 127 19.96 -13.81 -30.93
N GLN A 128 19.05 -14.76 -31.07
CA GLN A 128 19.02 -15.58 -32.27
C GLN A 128 18.69 -14.71 -33.50
N GLY A 129 19.64 -14.62 -34.44
CA GLY A 129 19.47 -13.92 -35.72
C GLY A 129 19.58 -12.39 -35.67
N GLU A 130 20.06 -11.80 -34.58
CA GLU A 130 20.30 -10.36 -34.46
C GLU A 130 21.74 -10.08 -33.98
N SER A 131 22.19 -8.83 -34.15
CA SER A 131 23.47 -8.39 -33.58
C SER A 131 23.39 -8.37 -32.05
N PRO A 132 24.46 -8.76 -31.34
CA PRO A 132 24.47 -8.77 -29.88
C PRO A 132 24.42 -7.35 -29.33
N ILE A 133 23.69 -7.16 -28.22
CA ILE A 133 23.73 -5.93 -27.43
C ILE A 133 24.95 -6.03 -26.50
N ILE A 134 25.98 -5.22 -26.76
CA ILE A 134 27.18 -5.18 -25.94
C ILE A 134 26.90 -4.30 -24.73
N LEU A 135 26.93 -4.88 -23.53
CA LEU A 135 26.82 -4.12 -22.28
C LEU A 135 28.18 -3.48 -21.94
N TYR A 136 29.25 -4.26 -22.08
CA TYR A 136 30.61 -3.77 -21.88
C TYR A 136 31.63 -4.69 -22.57
N SER A 137 32.73 -4.13 -23.05
CA SER A 137 33.87 -4.89 -23.58
C SER A 137 35.15 -4.45 -22.88
N SER A 138 35.77 -5.37 -22.15
CA SER A 138 36.95 -5.07 -21.33
C SER A 138 38.27 -5.09 -22.09
N GLY A 139 38.35 -5.85 -23.19
CA GLY A 139 39.60 -6.11 -23.91
C GLY A 139 40.58 -7.04 -23.17
N THR A 140 40.19 -7.64 -22.05
CA THR A 140 40.98 -8.60 -21.25
C THR A 140 40.17 -9.86 -20.99
N ASN A 141 40.82 -11.02 -20.88
CA ASN A 141 40.15 -12.30 -20.60
C ASN A 141 40.08 -12.66 -19.11
N ASN A 142 40.79 -11.92 -18.25
CA ASN A 142 40.81 -12.15 -16.80
C ASN A 142 39.65 -11.42 -16.12
N THR A 143 38.42 -11.76 -16.51
CA THR A 143 37.22 -11.08 -16.04
C THR A 143 36.28 -12.02 -15.31
N LEU A 144 35.56 -11.53 -14.30
CA LEU A 144 34.43 -12.21 -13.66
C LEU A 144 33.25 -11.24 -13.55
N ALA A 145 32.03 -11.72 -13.75
CA ALA A 145 30.83 -10.95 -13.48
C ALA A 145 30.06 -11.56 -12.29
N THR A 146 29.90 -10.82 -11.19
CA THR A 146 29.32 -11.33 -9.94
C THR A 146 28.09 -10.51 -9.55
N LEU A 147 27.02 -11.20 -9.11
CA LEU A 147 25.82 -10.60 -8.51
C LEU A 147 25.97 -10.55 -6.98
N TYR A 148 25.97 -9.34 -6.42
CA TYR A 148 26.12 -9.11 -4.98
C TYR A 148 24.77 -9.04 -4.26
N ASP A 149 24.79 -9.24 -2.94
CA ASP A 149 23.60 -9.21 -2.06
C ASP A 149 22.97 -7.81 -1.90
N ASN A 150 23.59 -6.76 -2.42
CA ASN A 150 22.97 -5.44 -2.54
C ASN A 150 22.25 -5.25 -3.89
N GLY A 151 22.25 -6.26 -4.77
CA GLY A 151 21.63 -6.22 -6.10
C GLY A 151 22.55 -5.67 -7.19
N ASN A 152 23.79 -5.31 -6.87
CA ASN A 152 24.75 -4.83 -7.86
C ASN A 152 25.33 -6.02 -8.65
N PHE A 153 25.22 -5.97 -9.98
CA PHE A 153 25.86 -6.92 -10.88
C PHE A 153 27.10 -6.27 -11.47
N VAL A 154 28.27 -6.81 -11.14
CA VAL A 154 29.57 -6.14 -11.37
C VAL A 154 30.46 -7.01 -12.22
N LEU A 155 30.94 -6.48 -13.34
CA LEU A 155 32.04 -7.02 -14.11
C LEU A 155 33.36 -6.44 -13.59
N LYS A 156 34.27 -7.33 -13.20
CA LYS A 156 35.58 -6.97 -12.63
C LYS A 156 36.72 -7.66 -13.36
N GLU A 157 37.85 -6.98 -13.45
CA GLU A 157 39.13 -7.59 -13.80
C GLU A 157 39.71 -8.24 -12.53
N VAL A 158 40.24 -9.45 -12.67
CA VAL A 158 40.82 -10.21 -11.55
C VAL A 158 42.30 -10.50 -11.76
N ASN A 159 43.03 -10.52 -10.64
CA ASN A 159 44.41 -11.00 -10.59
C ASN A 159 44.46 -12.53 -10.64
N PHE A 160 45.65 -13.10 -10.86
CA PHE A 160 45.85 -14.56 -10.88
C PHE A 160 45.46 -15.27 -9.58
N ASP A 161 45.46 -14.55 -8.46
CA ASP A 161 45.03 -15.06 -7.14
C ASP A 161 43.51 -14.95 -6.92
N GLY A 162 42.75 -14.45 -7.90
CA GLY A 162 41.31 -14.23 -7.83
C GLY A 162 40.89 -12.94 -7.14
N SER A 163 41.84 -12.12 -6.64
CA SER A 163 41.53 -10.81 -6.06
C SER A 163 41.07 -9.82 -7.13
N THR A 164 40.22 -8.86 -6.73
CA THR A 164 39.72 -7.83 -7.65
C THR A 164 40.83 -6.84 -7.97
N LYS A 165 41.19 -6.72 -9.25
CA LYS A 165 42.16 -5.74 -9.75
C LYS A 165 41.49 -4.41 -10.05
N SER A 166 40.36 -4.43 -10.75
CA SER A 166 39.58 -3.23 -11.07
C SER A 166 38.12 -3.58 -11.32
N VAL A 167 37.21 -2.63 -11.05
CA VAL A 167 35.81 -2.71 -11.47
C VAL A 167 35.71 -2.10 -12.87
N LEU A 168 35.16 -2.87 -13.80
CA LEU A 168 35.09 -2.50 -15.23
C LEU A 168 33.71 -1.96 -15.61
N TRP A 169 32.66 -2.58 -15.08
CA TRP A 169 31.27 -2.20 -15.32
C TRP A 169 30.39 -2.66 -14.16
N GLN A 170 29.31 -1.95 -13.87
CA GLN A 170 28.34 -2.33 -12.86
C GLN A 170 26.92 -1.90 -13.20
N SER A 171 25.92 -2.69 -12.81
CA SER A 171 24.51 -2.37 -13.06
C SER A 171 24.06 -1.09 -12.34
N PHE A 172 24.66 -0.77 -11.20
CA PHE A 172 24.37 0.44 -10.42
C PHE A 172 24.72 1.75 -11.14
N ASP A 173 25.49 1.71 -12.23
CA ASP A 173 25.70 2.90 -13.06
C ASP A 173 24.54 3.14 -14.03
N TYR A 174 23.69 2.14 -14.30
CA TYR A 174 22.62 2.20 -15.28
C TYR A 174 21.26 2.03 -14.57
N LEU A 175 20.88 3.08 -13.85
CA LEU A 175 19.66 3.09 -13.03
C LEU A 175 18.39 3.02 -13.86
N MET A 176 17.34 2.48 -13.24
CA MET A 176 15.99 2.42 -13.78
C MET A 176 15.07 3.41 -13.07
N ASP A 177 13.91 2.97 -12.62
CA ASP A 177 12.95 3.74 -11.86
C ASP A 177 13.13 3.58 -10.35
N ILE A 178 14.00 2.68 -9.90
CA ILE A 178 14.29 2.35 -8.50
C ILE A 178 15.71 2.77 -8.11
N LEU A 179 15.84 3.35 -6.92
CA LEU A 179 17.07 3.63 -6.19
C LEU A 179 17.11 2.76 -4.94
N LEU A 180 18.02 1.79 -4.92
CA LEU A 180 18.33 0.99 -3.74
C LEU A 180 19.33 1.74 -2.83
N PRO A 181 19.44 1.36 -1.54
CA PRO A 181 20.49 1.89 -0.68
C PRO A 181 21.87 1.70 -1.32
N GLU A 182 22.77 2.68 -1.11
CA GLU A 182 24.11 2.75 -1.72
C GLU A 182 24.17 3.14 -3.21
N MET A 183 23.07 3.07 -3.96
CA MET A 183 23.03 3.62 -5.32
C MET A 183 23.19 5.15 -5.29
N LYS A 184 23.73 5.71 -6.37
CA LYS A 184 24.08 7.13 -6.49
C LYS A 184 23.08 7.86 -7.37
N LEU A 185 22.64 9.05 -6.99
CA LEU A 185 22.04 10.04 -7.89
C LEU A 185 23.00 11.22 -8.03
N GLY A 186 23.35 11.62 -9.24
CA GLY A 186 24.30 12.70 -9.46
C GLY A 186 25.15 12.50 -10.71
N VAL A 187 26.40 12.96 -10.69
CA VAL A 187 27.27 13.00 -11.86
C VAL A 187 28.66 12.46 -11.54
N ASN A 188 29.20 11.66 -12.46
CA ASN A 188 30.59 11.27 -12.51
C ASN A 188 31.36 12.22 -13.44
N HIS A 189 32.26 13.03 -12.90
CA HIS A 189 33.00 14.03 -13.66
C HIS A 189 34.08 13.41 -14.57
N LYS A 190 34.55 12.20 -14.26
CA LYS A 190 35.54 11.49 -15.09
C LYS A 190 34.94 10.98 -16.40
N THR A 191 33.72 10.46 -16.36
CA THR A 191 33.07 9.84 -17.52
C THR A 191 32.01 10.75 -18.16
N GLY A 192 31.58 11.81 -17.46
CA GLY A 192 30.43 12.63 -17.84
C GLY A 192 29.09 11.92 -17.62
N HIS A 193 29.09 10.73 -17.03
CA HIS A 193 27.89 9.93 -16.79
C HIS A 193 27.02 10.54 -15.70
N THR A 194 25.71 10.54 -15.92
CA THR A 194 24.73 11.03 -14.94
C THR A 194 23.92 9.86 -14.42
N TRP A 195 23.87 9.70 -13.10
CA TRP A 195 22.98 8.78 -12.43
C TRP A 195 21.66 9.48 -12.11
N ALA A 196 20.60 9.07 -12.79
CA ALA A 196 19.24 9.57 -12.61
C ALA A 196 18.26 8.41 -12.72
N LEU A 197 17.18 8.45 -11.94
CA LEU A 197 16.08 7.52 -12.17
C LEU A 197 15.27 7.99 -13.37
N THR A 198 14.74 7.05 -14.14
CA THR A 198 13.76 7.32 -15.20
C THR A 198 12.60 6.37 -15.06
N SER A 199 11.40 6.91 -14.90
CA SER A 199 10.17 6.15 -14.74
C SER A 199 9.95 5.17 -15.90
N TRP A 200 9.13 4.15 -15.68
CA TRP A 200 8.60 3.36 -16.78
C TRP A 200 7.71 4.20 -17.69
N LEU A 201 7.52 3.75 -18.94
CA LEU A 201 6.69 4.42 -19.92
C LEU A 201 5.20 4.33 -19.56
N THR A 202 4.76 3.15 -19.16
CA THR A 202 3.40 2.86 -18.70
C THR A 202 3.45 1.96 -17.46
N THR A 203 2.30 1.50 -16.96
CA THR A 203 2.28 0.46 -15.91
C THR A 203 2.95 -0.84 -16.36
N GLU A 204 2.99 -1.08 -17.68
CA GLU A 204 3.33 -2.38 -18.26
C GLU A 204 4.64 -2.39 -19.05
N ILE A 205 5.07 -1.23 -19.56
CA ILE A 205 6.22 -1.12 -20.44
C ILE A 205 7.40 -0.48 -19.70
N PRO A 206 8.45 -1.25 -19.35
CA PRO A 206 9.60 -0.77 -18.59
C PRO A 206 10.56 0.12 -19.38
N ASP A 207 10.18 0.57 -20.58
CA ASP A 207 10.95 1.53 -21.38
C ASP A 207 11.00 2.92 -20.72
N TYR A 208 11.71 3.85 -21.35
CA TYR A 208 11.92 5.20 -20.84
C TYR A 208 10.60 6.00 -20.84
N GLY A 209 10.11 6.28 -19.64
CA GLY A 209 8.94 7.14 -19.43
C GLY A 209 9.26 8.63 -19.41
N ALA A 210 8.24 9.40 -19.06
CA ALA A 210 8.29 10.85 -19.12
C ALA A 210 9.07 11.49 -17.96
N PHE A 211 9.16 10.82 -16.81
CA PHE A 211 9.71 11.41 -15.59
C PHE A 211 11.12 10.94 -15.27
N SER A 212 11.97 11.86 -14.84
CA SER A 212 13.26 11.58 -14.21
C SER A 212 13.33 12.12 -12.79
N LEU A 213 14.06 11.42 -11.92
CA LEU A 213 14.48 11.92 -10.60
C LEU A 213 15.99 12.09 -10.60
N GLU A 214 16.43 13.32 -10.30
CA GLU A 214 17.82 13.75 -10.38
C GLU A 214 18.26 14.41 -9.08
N TRP A 215 19.57 14.38 -8.80
CA TRP A 215 20.19 15.21 -7.77
C TRP A 215 20.77 16.46 -8.42
N ASP A 216 20.44 17.64 -7.90
CA ASP A 216 21.10 18.92 -8.24
C ASP A 216 22.19 19.22 -7.19
N PRO A 217 23.48 19.03 -7.49
CA PRO A 217 24.56 19.29 -6.55
C PRO A 217 24.67 20.75 -6.14
N LYS A 218 24.27 21.69 -7.00
CA LYS A 218 24.37 23.13 -6.73
C LYS A 218 23.25 23.59 -5.81
N GLY A 219 22.04 23.11 -6.06
CA GLY A 219 20.87 23.37 -5.22
C GLY A 219 20.86 22.55 -3.93
N LEU A 220 21.66 21.48 -3.86
CA LEU A 220 21.60 20.45 -2.82
C LEU A 220 20.18 19.90 -2.67
N GLU A 221 19.51 19.61 -3.77
CA GLU A 221 18.11 19.21 -3.80
C GLU A 221 17.85 18.08 -4.80
N LEU A 222 16.80 17.30 -4.55
CA LEU A 222 16.25 16.34 -5.49
C LEU A 222 15.26 17.06 -6.41
N VAL A 223 15.31 16.71 -7.70
CA VAL A 223 14.54 17.36 -8.76
C VAL A 223 13.81 16.30 -9.57
N ILE A 224 12.49 16.44 -9.69
CA ILE A 224 11.69 15.64 -10.62
C ILE A 224 11.44 16.46 -11.88
N LYS A 225 11.83 15.90 -13.03
CA LYS A 225 11.59 16.50 -14.34
C LYS A 225 10.63 15.66 -15.15
N GLN A 226 9.74 16.31 -15.90
CA GLN A 226 8.96 15.68 -16.96
C GLN A 226 9.52 16.14 -18.31
N ARG A 227 10.05 15.21 -19.11
CA ARG A 227 10.66 15.51 -20.44
C ARG A 227 11.66 16.69 -20.37
N GLY A 228 12.44 16.76 -19.29
CA GLY A 228 13.45 17.80 -19.06
C GLY A 228 12.94 19.09 -18.40
N VAL A 229 11.63 19.28 -18.28
CA VAL A 229 11.02 20.43 -17.57
C VAL A 229 10.92 20.09 -16.10
N VAL A 230 11.31 21.01 -15.21
CA VAL A 230 11.22 20.78 -13.76
C VAL A 230 9.78 20.93 -13.27
N HIS A 231 9.25 19.90 -12.63
CA HIS A 231 7.88 19.90 -12.07
C HIS A 231 7.87 19.96 -10.54
N TRP A 232 8.87 19.37 -9.89
CA TRP A 232 8.93 19.28 -8.43
C TRP A 232 10.38 19.32 -7.93
N LYS A 233 10.59 19.92 -6.76
CA LYS A 233 11.86 19.98 -6.05
C LYS A 233 11.67 19.65 -4.58
N SER A 234 12.60 18.88 -4.01
CA SER A 234 12.62 18.64 -2.56
C SER A 234 12.90 19.89 -1.74
N GLY A 235 13.40 20.95 -2.39
CA GLY A 235 14.05 22.07 -1.73
C GLY A 235 15.40 21.65 -1.12
N VAL A 236 16.14 22.62 -0.60
CA VAL A 236 17.54 22.45 -0.20
C VAL A 236 17.67 21.47 0.97
N LEU A 237 18.61 20.54 0.89
CA LEU A 237 18.99 19.66 2.00
C LEU A 237 19.86 20.43 3.00
N ARG A 238 19.32 20.69 4.20
CA ARG A 238 20.05 21.33 5.32
C ARG A 238 19.86 20.54 6.59
N ASP A 239 20.93 20.32 7.35
CA ASP A 239 20.86 19.57 8.63
C ASP A 239 20.14 18.23 8.53
N LYS A 240 20.39 17.50 7.43
CA LYS A 240 19.73 16.23 7.06
C LYS A 240 18.22 16.32 6.82
N GLN A 241 17.68 17.51 6.55
CA GLN A 241 16.27 17.77 6.29
C GLN A 241 16.09 18.47 4.95
N PHE A 242 15.16 17.98 4.13
CA PHE A 242 14.71 18.66 2.91
C PHE A 242 13.59 19.64 3.25
N GLU A 243 13.54 20.79 2.57
CA GLU A 243 12.55 21.85 2.86
C GLU A 243 11.10 21.43 2.54
N ASN A 244 10.90 20.65 1.47
CA ASN A 244 9.57 20.27 0.97
C ASN A 244 9.22 18.78 1.18
N ILE A 245 10.05 18.01 1.88
CA ILE A 245 9.74 16.64 2.29
C ILE A 245 9.45 16.65 3.79
N SER A 246 8.40 15.96 4.22
CA SER A 246 8.01 15.91 5.63
C SER A 246 9.19 15.48 6.53
N PRO A 247 9.40 16.13 7.70
CA PRO A 247 10.42 15.70 8.64
C PRO A 247 10.24 14.27 9.14
N ASP A 248 9.00 13.80 9.29
CA ASP A 248 8.71 12.42 9.69
C ASP A 248 9.30 11.41 8.68
N ILE A 249 9.15 11.69 7.39
CA ILE A 249 9.69 10.88 6.29
C ILE A 249 11.20 10.96 6.27
N THR A 250 11.73 12.18 6.28
CA THR A 250 13.18 12.45 6.25
C THR A 250 13.89 11.74 7.42
N SER A 251 13.26 11.70 8.59
CA SER A 251 13.82 11.07 9.78
C SER A 251 14.07 9.57 9.64
N MET A 252 13.40 8.89 8.69
CA MET A 252 13.57 7.45 8.42
C MET A 252 14.91 7.09 7.78
N TYR A 253 15.57 8.07 7.14
CA TYR A 253 16.75 7.82 6.31
C TYR A 253 17.98 8.55 6.82
N ASP A 254 19.15 8.02 6.47
CA ASP A 254 20.42 8.72 6.49
C ASP A 254 20.84 9.04 5.06
N PHE A 255 21.14 10.32 4.82
CA PHE A 255 21.59 10.81 3.53
C PHE A 255 23.10 11.00 3.51
N LYS A 256 23.71 10.60 2.40
CA LYS A 256 25.11 10.82 2.09
C LYS A 256 25.18 11.70 0.86
N VAL A 257 25.78 12.87 1.01
CA VAL A 257 26.14 13.75 -0.10
C VAL A 257 27.65 13.74 -0.22
N VAL A 258 28.14 13.46 -1.42
CA VAL A 258 29.55 13.53 -1.78
C VAL A 258 29.70 14.58 -2.86
N SER A 259 30.67 15.47 -2.70
CA SER A 259 31.10 16.39 -3.74
C SER A 259 32.62 16.50 -3.70
N ASN A 260 33.27 16.01 -4.74
CA ASN A 260 34.71 16.04 -4.95
C ASN A 260 35.03 16.17 -6.45
N GLU A 261 36.32 16.21 -6.82
CA GLU A 261 36.77 16.40 -8.20
C GLU A 261 36.34 15.27 -9.16
N ASP A 262 36.07 14.07 -8.63
CA ASP A 262 35.75 12.89 -9.41
C ASP A 262 34.24 12.70 -9.59
N GLU A 263 33.46 12.99 -8.54
CA GLU A 263 32.02 12.73 -8.51
C GLU A 263 31.26 13.64 -7.54
N GLU A 264 30.03 13.96 -7.92
CA GLU A 264 29.05 14.64 -7.10
C GLU A 264 27.78 13.82 -7.04
N TYR A 265 27.42 13.28 -5.88
CA TYR A 265 26.24 12.44 -5.76
C TYR A 265 25.57 12.50 -4.40
N PHE A 266 24.29 12.16 -4.42
CA PHE A 266 23.43 11.84 -3.29
C PHE A 266 23.18 10.33 -3.24
N SER A 267 23.21 9.77 -2.05
CA SER A 267 22.68 8.43 -1.79
C SER A 267 21.97 8.40 -0.44
N PHE A 268 21.12 7.40 -0.25
CA PHE A 268 20.39 7.22 1.00
C PHE A 268 20.65 5.82 1.58
N SER A 269 20.33 5.68 2.86
CA SER A 269 20.27 4.41 3.56
C SER A 269 19.16 4.45 4.61
N ASN A 270 18.54 3.30 4.89
CA ASN A 270 17.53 3.22 5.94
C ASN A 270 18.21 3.19 7.32
N LYS A 271 17.71 4.01 8.27
CA LYS A 271 18.19 3.96 9.66
C LYS A 271 17.82 2.64 10.33
N ASN A 272 16.66 2.09 10.00
CA ASN A 272 16.27 0.76 10.47
C ASN A 272 16.70 -0.31 9.47
N LYS A 273 17.86 -0.94 9.75
CA LYS A 273 18.45 -1.95 8.87
C LYS A 273 17.62 -3.23 8.69
N SER A 274 16.58 -3.45 9.50
CA SER A 274 15.67 -4.59 9.32
C SER A 274 14.55 -4.32 8.31
N VAL A 275 14.40 -3.07 7.84
CA VAL A 275 13.37 -2.66 6.88
C VAL A 275 14.04 -2.31 5.56
N LEU A 276 13.63 -3.00 4.51
CA LEU A 276 14.04 -2.68 3.14
C LEU A 276 13.33 -1.43 2.67
N SER A 277 14.06 -0.61 1.93
CA SER A 277 13.57 0.66 1.40
C SER A 277 14.03 0.77 -0.03
N GLU A 278 13.07 1.02 -0.92
CA GLU A 278 13.28 1.10 -2.36
C GLU A 278 12.59 2.36 -2.87
N TRP A 279 13.38 3.41 -3.03
CA TRP A 279 12.90 4.70 -3.53
C TRP A 279 12.63 4.58 -5.02
N PHE A 280 11.42 4.89 -5.48
CA PHE A 280 11.07 4.75 -6.90
C PHE A 280 10.22 5.90 -7.43
N ILE A 281 10.32 6.14 -8.75
CA ILE A 281 9.50 7.12 -9.47
C ILE A 281 8.65 6.44 -10.54
N ASN A 282 7.32 6.51 -10.41
CA ASN A 282 6.43 5.84 -11.35
C ASN A 282 6.07 6.69 -12.58
N PHE A 283 5.41 6.06 -13.56
CA PHE A 283 5.00 6.67 -14.83
C PHE A 283 4.04 7.87 -14.70
N LEU A 284 3.40 8.06 -13.54
CA LEU A 284 2.56 9.22 -13.23
C LEU A 284 3.35 10.41 -12.66
N GLY A 285 4.59 10.19 -12.21
CA GLY A 285 5.41 11.21 -11.54
C GLY A 285 5.27 11.21 -10.01
N GLN A 286 4.91 10.08 -9.42
CA GLN A 286 4.89 9.91 -7.97
C GLN A 286 6.23 9.34 -7.52
N PHE A 287 6.83 9.98 -6.52
CA PHE A 287 8.09 9.59 -5.92
C PHE A 287 7.81 9.01 -4.52
N GLN A 288 8.08 7.73 -4.33
CA GLN A 288 7.63 6.96 -3.17
C GLN A 288 8.75 6.02 -2.69
N ASP A 289 8.69 5.62 -1.42
CA ASP A 289 9.36 4.40 -0.97
C ASP A 289 8.37 3.24 -1.09
N LEU A 290 8.70 2.21 -1.86
CA LEU A 290 7.78 1.11 -2.20
C LEU A 290 7.16 0.44 -0.96
N ARG A 291 7.92 0.33 0.14
CA ARG A 291 7.46 -0.26 1.41
C ARG A 291 7.32 0.78 2.51
N GLY A 292 7.38 2.06 2.14
CA GLY A 292 7.40 3.20 3.03
C GLY A 292 6.41 4.27 2.60
N PRO A 293 6.71 5.57 2.86
CA PRO A 293 5.80 6.67 2.61
C PRO A 293 5.89 7.24 1.18
N ASP A 294 4.89 8.03 0.79
CA ASP A 294 4.95 8.97 -0.34
C ASP A 294 5.97 10.08 -0.05
N ILE A 295 6.99 10.24 -0.88
CA ILE A 295 8.08 11.21 -0.68
C ILE A 295 7.79 12.52 -1.43
N GLY A 296 7.33 12.45 -2.68
CA GLY A 296 7.06 13.60 -3.54
C GLY A 296 5.99 13.32 -4.60
N ARG A 297 5.23 14.35 -5.00
CA ARG A 297 4.04 14.22 -5.86
C ARG A 297 4.08 15.19 -7.05
N ALA A 298 4.89 14.87 -8.06
CA ALA A 298 4.95 15.68 -9.29
C ALA A 298 3.69 15.51 -10.15
N ASP A 299 2.98 14.40 -10.00
CA ASP A 299 1.67 14.11 -10.62
C ASP A 299 0.62 15.19 -10.30
N ASN A 300 0.73 15.84 -9.14
CA ASN A 300 -0.20 16.87 -8.68
C ASN A 300 0.25 18.31 -8.99
N CYS A 301 1.41 18.51 -9.62
CA CYS A 301 1.89 19.85 -9.94
C CYS A 301 1.24 20.35 -11.24
N TYR A 302 0.60 21.52 -11.16
CA TYR A 302 -0.06 22.22 -12.29
C TYR A 302 0.45 23.67 -12.45
N SER A 303 1.71 23.93 -12.06
CA SER A 303 2.42 25.23 -12.07
C SER A 303 1.85 26.36 -11.20
N TYR A 304 0.53 26.46 -11.00
CA TYR A 304 -0.09 27.53 -10.20
C TYR A 304 -0.03 27.28 -8.68
N ASP A 305 0.27 26.05 -8.26
CA ASP A 305 0.50 25.69 -6.86
C ASP A 305 1.99 25.40 -6.68
N THR A 306 2.64 26.17 -5.83
CA THR A 306 4.06 26.01 -5.49
C THR A 306 4.26 25.39 -4.11
N ASN A 307 3.18 24.94 -3.46
CA ASN A 307 3.28 24.25 -2.19
C ASN A 307 3.83 22.84 -2.37
N GLY A 308 4.46 22.31 -1.31
CA GLY A 308 4.92 20.92 -1.27
C GLY A 308 5.95 20.56 -2.34
N GLY A 309 6.72 21.54 -2.84
CA GLY A 309 7.82 21.33 -3.79
C GLY A 309 7.48 21.55 -5.27
N CYS A 310 6.21 21.74 -5.63
CA CYS A 310 5.82 22.01 -7.01
C CYS A 310 6.48 23.28 -7.57
N GLN A 311 6.94 23.21 -8.82
CA GLN A 311 7.60 24.31 -9.52
C GLN A 311 6.66 24.96 -10.52
N GLY A 312 6.84 26.27 -10.75
CA GLY A 312 6.12 27.00 -11.77
C GLY A 312 6.78 26.87 -13.14
N TRP A 313 5.98 26.66 -14.18
CA TRP A 313 6.34 26.77 -15.60
C TRP A 313 5.27 27.56 -16.36
N GLU A 314 5.60 28.05 -17.56
CA GLU A 314 4.69 28.85 -18.38
C GLU A 314 3.35 28.12 -18.61
N GLN A 315 2.25 28.76 -18.22
CA GLN A 315 0.91 28.21 -18.32
C GLN A 315 0.22 28.72 -19.59
N PRO A 316 -0.56 27.86 -20.28
CA PRO A 316 -1.40 28.31 -21.38
C PRO A 316 -2.51 29.24 -20.86
N VAL A 317 -2.86 30.26 -21.66
CA VAL A 317 -3.79 31.35 -21.29
C VAL A 317 -5.19 30.86 -20.87
N CYS A 318 -5.58 29.68 -21.31
CA CYS A 318 -6.90 29.07 -21.09
C CYS A 318 -7.02 28.20 -19.84
N ARG A 319 -5.97 28.10 -19.00
CA ARG A 319 -6.02 27.32 -17.76
C ARG A 319 -6.08 28.28 -16.57
N GLU A 320 -7.09 28.10 -15.73
CA GLU A 320 -7.31 28.90 -14.54
C GLU A 320 -6.78 28.21 -13.29
N ARG A 321 -6.60 29.00 -12.22
CA ARG A 321 -6.16 28.46 -10.93
C ARG A 321 -7.22 27.50 -10.38
N GLY A 322 -6.82 26.25 -10.16
CA GLY A 322 -7.69 25.20 -9.64
C GLY A 322 -8.26 24.27 -10.72
N ASP A 323 -7.93 24.51 -12.00
CA ASP A 323 -8.12 23.53 -13.05
C ASP A 323 -7.26 22.29 -12.78
N LYS A 324 -7.84 21.10 -12.91
CA LYS A 324 -7.11 19.84 -12.80
C LYS A 324 -7.78 18.77 -13.65
N PHE A 325 -7.05 17.71 -13.93
CA PHE A 325 -7.63 16.53 -14.56
C PHE A 325 -8.03 15.54 -13.48
N GLU A 326 -9.28 15.09 -13.50
CA GLU A 326 -9.81 14.10 -12.57
C GLU A 326 -10.18 12.82 -13.32
N PRO A 327 -9.81 11.64 -12.80
CA PRO A 327 -10.22 10.38 -13.41
C PRO A 327 -11.72 10.18 -13.23
N THR A 328 -12.42 9.76 -14.29
CA THR A 328 -13.84 9.44 -14.19
C THR A 328 -14.12 7.95 -14.09
N THR A 329 -14.76 7.55 -12.99
CA THR A 329 -15.14 6.16 -12.72
C THR A 329 -16.60 5.89 -13.08
N SER A 330 -16.95 5.87 -14.37
CA SER A 330 -18.15 5.22 -14.96
C SER A 330 -18.55 5.87 -16.29
N SER A 331 -18.85 5.05 -17.32
CA SER A 331 -19.88 5.24 -18.38
C SER A 331 -20.07 6.62 -19.03
N ASN A 332 -19.08 7.50 -18.95
CA ASN A 332 -19.13 8.86 -19.45
C ASN A 332 -18.29 8.91 -20.72
N TYR A 333 -18.93 9.12 -21.86
CA TYR A 333 -18.21 9.50 -23.07
C TYR A 333 -18.39 11.00 -23.28
N VAL A 334 -17.32 11.64 -23.75
CA VAL A 334 -17.38 13.04 -24.20
C VAL A 334 -17.87 13.01 -25.63
N THR A 335 -18.99 13.67 -25.92
CA THR A 335 -19.42 13.93 -27.29
C THR A 335 -18.53 15.03 -27.88
N GLY A 336 -17.78 14.71 -28.93
CA GLY A 336 -16.87 15.66 -29.57
C GLY A 336 -15.91 14.98 -30.53
N ASP A 337 -15.27 15.77 -31.39
CA ASP A 337 -14.21 15.27 -32.27
C ASP A 337 -13.06 14.74 -31.42
N SER A 338 -12.71 13.47 -31.67
CA SER A 338 -11.58 12.83 -31.02
C SER A 338 -10.35 12.91 -31.93
N LEU A 339 -9.27 13.47 -31.39
CA LEU A 339 -7.96 13.49 -32.02
C LEU A 339 -7.12 12.38 -31.41
N SER A 340 -6.46 11.56 -32.24
CA SER A 340 -5.55 10.52 -31.77
C SER A 340 -4.12 10.79 -32.23
N SER A 341 -3.18 10.48 -31.34
CA SER A 341 -1.76 10.36 -31.63
C SER A 341 -1.38 8.89 -31.59
N ASN A 342 -0.89 8.37 -32.71
CA ASN A 342 -0.41 7.00 -32.84
C ASN A 342 1.05 6.83 -32.37
N ASN A 343 1.61 7.81 -31.64
CA ASN A 343 2.97 7.72 -31.15
C ASN A 343 3.04 6.83 -29.91
N TYR A 344 3.57 5.62 -30.09
CA TYR A 344 3.78 4.62 -29.04
C TYR A 344 4.78 5.05 -27.96
N SER A 345 5.59 6.08 -28.20
CA SER A 345 6.55 6.59 -27.21
C SER A 345 5.91 7.51 -26.14
N LEU A 346 4.60 7.69 -26.17
CA LEU A 346 3.85 8.55 -25.27
C LEU A 346 3.08 7.71 -24.26
N GLY A 347 3.31 7.98 -22.98
CA GLY A 347 2.52 7.43 -21.87
C GLY A 347 1.41 8.39 -21.43
N ILE A 348 0.60 7.96 -20.46
CA ILE A 348 -0.56 8.74 -19.99
C ILE A 348 -0.18 10.13 -19.44
N SER A 349 0.99 10.27 -18.83
CA SER A 349 1.50 11.55 -18.32
C SER A 349 1.93 12.51 -19.43
N ASP A 350 2.43 11.99 -20.56
CA ASP A 350 2.65 12.79 -21.77
C ASP A 350 1.31 13.26 -22.35
N CYS A 351 0.31 12.38 -22.41
CA CYS A 351 -1.03 12.75 -22.86
C CYS A 351 -1.65 13.85 -21.97
N LYS A 352 -1.44 13.77 -20.65
CA LYS A 352 -1.82 14.83 -19.71
C LYS A 352 -1.17 16.17 -20.08
N ALA A 353 0.15 16.19 -20.31
CA ALA A 353 0.87 17.42 -20.65
C ALA A 353 0.43 18.02 -22.00
N ILE A 354 0.23 17.17 -23.01
CA ILE A 354 -0.27 17.57 -24.34
C ILE A 354 -1.68 18.14 -24.22
N CYS A 355 -2.57 17.49 -23.47
CA CYS A 355 -3.94 17.99 -23.25
C CYS A 355 -3.94 19.27 -22.42
N TRP A 356 -3.07 19.37 -21.40
CA TRP A 356 -2.96 20.57 -20.57
C TRP A 356 -2.57 21.80 -21.41
N SER A 357 -1.60 21.66 -22.32
CA SER A 357 -1.13 22.73 -23.20
C SER A 357 -2.09 23.10 -24.35
N ASN A 358 -3.01 22.20 -24.71
CA ASN A 358 -4.02 22.44 -25.74
C ASN A 358 -5.33 22.97 -25.13
N CYS A 359 -5.64 24.24 -25.38
CA CYS A 359 -6.83 24.90 -24.84
C CYS A 359 -8.18 24.30 -25.25
N SER A 360 -8.22 23.62 -26.40
CA SER A 360 -9.43 22.94 -26.84
C SER A 360 -9.62 21.59 -26.17
N CYS A 361 -8.57 21.05 -25.52
CA CYS A 361 -8.61 19.73 -24.90
C CYS A 361 -9.32 19.78 -23.55
N VAL A 362 -10.36 18.95 -23.42
CA VAL A 362 -11.18 18.80 -22.21
C VAL A 362 -11.08 17.41 -21.59
N ALA A 363 -10.57 16.43 -22.33
CA ALA A 363 -10.34 15.08 -21.84
C ALA A 363 -9.22 14.38 -22.58
N PHE A 364 -8.59 13.39 -21.93
CA PHE A 364 -7.64 12.50 -22.58
C PHE A 364 -7.64 11.09 -22.00
N THR A 365 -7.11 10.15 -22.78
CA THR A 365 -6.76 8.78 -22.35
C THR A 365 -5.70 8.19 -23.27
N TYR A 366 -5.27 6.95 -23.01
CA TYR A 366 -4.38 6.19 -23.90
C TYR A 366 -5.11 5.69 -25.15
N GLN A 367 -4.36 5.48 -26.24
CA GLN A 367 -4.93 5.00 -27.51
C GLN A 367 -4.94 3.47 -27.62
N TYR A 368 -3.94 2.79 -27.04
CA TYR A 368 -3.73 1.35 -27.17
C TYR A 368 -3.87 0.62 -25.84
N ALA A 369 -4.09 -0.70 -25.89
CA ALA A 369 -4.30 -1.54 -24.70
C ALA A 369 -3.08 -1.59 -23.77
N ASN A 370 -1.86 -1.46 -24.31
CA ASN A 370 -0.61 -1.37 -23.56
C ASN A 370 -0.36 0.03 -22.94
N GLU A 371 -1.42 0.85 -22.84
CA GLU A 371 -1.45 2.20 -22.30
C GLU A 371 -0.57 3.23 -23.03
N THR A 372 -0.20 2.96 -24.28
CA THR A 372 0.59 3.90 -25.11
C THR A 372 -0.29 4.69 -26.09
N GLY A 373 0.28 5.79 -26.61
CA GLY A 373 -0.39 6.70 -27.52
C GLY A 373 -1.47 7.52 -26.80
N CYS A 374 -1.98 8.56 -27.45
CA CYS A 374 -2.92 9.47 -26.81
C CYS A 374 -4.21 9.59 -27.63
N ARG A 375 -5.34 9.64 -26.93
CA ARG A 375 -6.63 10.05 -27.47
C ARG A 375 -7.12 11.25 -26.69
N PHE A 376 -7.58 12.28 -27.39
CA PHE A 376 -8.03 13.55 -26.85
C PHE A 376 -9.44 13.86 -27.28
N TRP A 377 -10.18 14.59 -26.46
CA TRP A 377 -11.49 15.15 -26.80
C TRP A 377 -11.47 16.66 -26.75
N THR A 378 -12.15 17.28 -27.71
CA THR A 378 -12.28 18.73 -27.83
C THR A 378 -13.76 19.17 -27.87
N GLY A 379 -14.10 20.32 -27.27
CA GLY A 379 -15.46 20.90 -27.33
C GLY A 379 -16.12 21.18 -25.98
N GLU A 380 -17.39 21.62 -26.00
CA GLU A 380 -18.20 21.85 -24.79
C GLU A 380 -18.65 20.51 -24.18
N THR A 381 -18.40 20.35 -22.88
CA THR A 381 -18.64 19.12 -22.12
C THR A 381 -20.12 18.73 -22.06
N ALA A 382 -20.59 17.91 -23.01
CA ALA A 382 -21.85 17.18 -22.85
C ALA A 382 -21.53 15.74 -22.42
N VAL A 383 -21.40 15.56 -21.10
CA VAL A 383 -21.25 14.22 -20.50
C VAL A 383 -22.60 13.51 -20.56
N GLN A 384 -22.72 12.49 -21.40
CA GLN A 384 -23.90 11.62 -21.44
C GLN A 384 -23.56 10.24 -20.83
N SER A 385 -24.51 9.71 -20.05
CA SER A 385 -24.44 8.40 -19.42
C SER A 385 -25.00 7.35 -20.37
N ASP A 386 -24.18 6.40 -20.82
CA ASP A 386 -24.67 5.20 -21.53
C ASP A 386 -24.16 3.89 -20.91
N ARG A 387 -25.00 2.86 -20.95
CA ARG A 387 -24.73 1.52 -20.43
C ARG A 387 -24.09 0.64 -21.50
N ALA A 388 -22.96 1.05 -22.08
CA ALA A 388 -22.18 0.16 -22.95
C ALA A 388 -20.73 0.63 -23.17
N ILE A 389 -19.80 -0.31 -22.93
CA ILE A 389 -18.47 -0.48 -23.55
C ILE A 389 -17.24 0.16 -22.85
N ASP A 390 -16.27 -0.74 -22.60
CA ASP A 390 -14.84 -0.66 -22.27
C ASP A 390 -14.30 0.21 -21.12
N PHE A 391 -13.52 -0.48 -20.26
CA PHE A 391 -12.79 0.00 -19.09
C PHE A 391 -11.59 0.90 -19.46
N VAL A 392 -11.82 2.03 -20.13
CA VAL A 392 -10.76 2.98 -20.45
C VAL A 392 -10.71 4.07 -19.38
N SER A 393 -9.54 4.27 -18.76
CA SER A 393 -9.31 5.33 -17.75
C SER A 393 -9.36 6.72 -18.41
N LEU A 394 -10.54 7.34 -18.45
CA LEU A 394 -10.74 8.70 -18.99
C LEU A 394 -10.42 9.76 -17.93
N TYR A 395 -9.65 10.79 -18.31
CA TYR A 395 -9.31 11.93 -17.47
C TYR A 395 -10.02 13.18 -17.98
N LEU A 396 -10.88 13.79 -17.16
CA LEU A 396 -11.66 14.98 -17.51
C LEU A 396 -11.12 16.23 -16.84
N LEU A 397 -11.12 17.34 -17.58
CA LEU A 397 -10.81 18.65 -17.04
C LEU A 397 -11.93 19.08 -16.09
N SER A 398 -11.54 19.35 -14.85
CA SER A 398 -12.38 19.84 -13.77
C SER A 398 -11.90 21.24 -13.39
N SER A 399 -12.74 22.23 -13.68
CA SER A 399 -12.49 23.63 -13.32
C SER A 399 -13.17 23.95 -11.99
N SER A 400 -12.40 24.25 -10.95
CA SER A 400 -12.99 24.76 -9.71
C SER A 400 -13.53 26.18 -9.94
N PRO A 401 -14.79 26.49 -9.58
CA PRO A 401 -15.29 27.84 -9.69
C PRO A 401 -14.46 28.74 -8.76
N SER A 402 -13.70 29.65 -9.37
CA SER A 402 -13.02 30.74 -8.69
C SER A 402 -14.01 31.40 -7.73
N HIS A 403 -13.79 31.27 -6.43
CA HIS A 403 -14.51 32.02 -5.40
C HIS A 403 -14.17 33.51 -5.59
N LYS A 404 -14.83 34.17 -6.55
CA LYS A 404 -14.94 35.62 -6.60
C LYS A 404 -15.50 36.08 -5.27
N GLY A 405 -14.75 36.97 -4.62
CA GLY A 405 -14.90 37.31 -3.21
C GLY A 405 -16.32 37.62 -2.78
N ALA A 406 -16.96 36.66 -2.12
CA ALA A 406 -18.07 36.94 -1.22
C ALA A 406 -17.48 37.38 0.13
N LYS A 407 -17.95 38.53 0.61
CA LYS A 407 -17.42 39.33 1.73
C LYS A 407 -17.12 38.49 2.99
N LYS A 408 -15.84 38.13 3.17
CA LYS A 408 -15.29 37.43 4.35
C LYS A 408 -15.58 38.15 5.69
N TRP A 409 -15.82 39.46 5.66
CA TRP A 409 -16.09 40.27 6.86
C TRP A 409 -17.38 39.88 7.60
N ILE A 410 -18.39 39.34 6.90
CA ILE A 410 -19.66 38.94 7.53
C ILE A 410 -19.45 37.71 8.41
N TRP A 411 -18.65 36.75 7.95
CA TRP A 411 -18.32 35.54 8.69
C TRP A 411 -17.35 35.79 9.84
N ILE A 412 -16.41 36.73 9.69
CA ILE A 412 -15.52 37.13 10.78
C ILE A 412 -16.34 37.76 11.92
N GLY A 413 -17.32 38.61 11.59
CA GLY A 413 -18.21 39.22 12.58
C GLY A 413 -19.06 38.19 13.33
N THR A 414 -19.67 37.22 12.61
CA THR A 414 -20.47 36.18 13.25
C THR A 414 -19.63 35.21 14.09
N VAL A 415 -18.43 34.87 13.64
CA VAL A 415 -17.51 34.01 14.39
C VAL A 415 -16.98 34.71 15.65
N ILE A 416 -16.65 36.00 15.57
CA ILE A 416 -16.24 36.77 16.75
C ILE A 416 -17.38 36.87 17.76
N VAL A 417 -18.60 37.18 17.31
CA VAL A 417 -19.76 37.24 18.21
C VAL A 417 -20.07 35.88 18.83
N ALA A 418 -20.02 34.79 18.05
CA ALA A 418 -20.19 33.44 18.55
C ALA A 418 -19.09 33.05 19.55
N ALA A 419 -17.82 33.37 19.27
CA ALA A 419 -16.71 33.13 20.18
C ALA A 419 -16.85 33.92 21.47
N LEU A 420 -17.26 35.20 21.40
CA LEU A 420 -17.51 36.04 22.58
C LEU A 420 -18.69 35.52 23.41
N LEU A 421 -19.75 35.03 22.77
CA LEU A 421 -20.87 34.38 23.45
C LEU A 421 -20.45 33.08 24.13
N VAL A 422 -19.65 32.24 23.45
CA VAL A 422 -19.10 31.00 24.04
C VAL A 422 -18.18 31.32 25.20
N ILE A 423 -17.32 32.34 25.11
CA ILE A 423 -16.45 32.77 26.20
C ILE A 423 -17.28 33.33 27.37
N PHE A 424 -18.32 34.12 27.10
CA PHE A 424 -19.23 34.65 28.12
C PHE A 424 -19.98 33.54 28.85
N PHE A 425 -20.53 32.56 28.13
CA PHE A 425 -21.16 31.38 28.72
C PHE A 425 -20.14 30.48 29.44
N SER A 426 -18.92 30.35 28.93
CA SER A 426 -17.85 29.60 29.59
C SER A 426 -17.42 30.27 30.89
N ILE A 427 -17.36 31.60 30.93
CA ILE A 427 -17.06 32.37 32.15
C ILE A 427 -18.24 32.29 33.13
N LEU A 428 -19.49 32.35 32.66
CA LEU A 428 -20.67 32.13 33.49
C LEU A 428 -20.70 30.71 34.07
N CYS A 429 -20.43 29.68 33.27
CA CYS A 429 -20.27 28.29 33.71
C CYS A 429 -19.07 28.12 34.65
N TYR A 430 -17.97 28.84 34.43
CA TYR A 430 -16.79 28.84 35.30
C TYR A 430 -17.07 29.48 36.66
N ILE A 431 -17.85 30.57 36.69
CA ILE A 431 -18.25 31.27 37.91
C ILE A 431 -19.32 30.46 38.67
N GLN A 432 -20.28 29.85 37.96
CA GLN A 432 -21.29 28.97 38.56
C GLN A 432 -20.70 27.62 39.00
N GLY A 433 -19.63 27.15 38.36
CA GLY A 433 -18.91 25.91 38.67
C GLY A 433 -17.89 26.01 39.81
N ARG A 434 -17.67 27.18 40.42
CA ARG A 434 -16.78 27.34 41.59
C ARG A 434 -17.44 27.04 42.94
N ARG A 435 -18.26 25.99 43.01
CA ARG A 435 -18.41 25.22 44.24
C ARG A 435 -17.88 23.80 44.03
N LYS A 436 -16.75 23.54 44.70
CA LYS A 436 -16.00 22.28 44.82
C LYS A 436 -15.02 21.98 43.68
N VAL A 437 -13.77 22.42 43.89
CA VAL A 437 -12.58 21.79 43.31
C VAL A 437 -12.15 20.69 44.26
N VAL A 438 -12.14 19.44 43.80
CA VAL A 438 -11.53 18.26 44.42
C VAL A 438 -10.81 17.48 43.31
N PRO A 439 -9.65 16.84 43.60
CA PRO A 439 -8.66 16.45 42.59
C PRO A 439 -9.04 15.24 41.74
N LYS A 440 -8.22 15.03 40.71
CA LYS A 440 -8.15 13.92 39.75
C LYS A 440 -8.39 12.55 40.40
N ASP A 441 -9.60 11.99 40.25
CA ASP A 441 -9.97 10.68 40.82
C ASP A 441 -10.05 9.54 39.79
N ALA A 442 -9.50 8.40 40.20
CA ALA A 442 -9.41 7.12 39.51
C ALA A 442 -10.74 6.31 39.49
N ASN A 443 -11.90 6.97 39.42
CA ASN A 443 -13.21 6.34 39.69
C ASN A 443 -14.12 6.12 38.45
N LYS A 444 -13.58 6.19 37.22
CA LYS A 444 -14.39 5.95 36.00
C LYS A 444 -14.76 4.48 35.73
N SER A 445 -14.17 3.49 36.43
CA SER A 445 -14.47 2.07 36.16
C SER A 445 -15.79 1.57 36.78
N LYS A 446 -16.54 2.40 37.51
CA LYS A 446 -17.84 2.03 38.14
C LYS A 446 -19.09 2.50 37.39
N LEU A 447 -18.98 3.07 36.18
CA LEU A 447 -20.13 3.65 35.48
C LEU A 447 -20.96 2.63 34.67
N LEU A 448 -20.33 1.56 34.16
CA LEU A 448 -20.94 0.54 33.29
C LEU A 448 -20.81 -0.85 33.93
N ASP A 449 -21.71 -1.16 34.86
CA ASP A 449 -21.91 -2.51 35.40
C ASP A 449 -22.42 -3.48 34.31
N TRP A 450 -22.42 -4.79 34.63
CA TRP A 450 -22.81 -5.84 33.70
C TRP A 450 -24.22 -5.62 33.13
N GLN A 451 -25.20 -5.28 33.97
CA GLN A 451 -26.59 -5.14 33.56
C GLN A 451 -26.77 -4.01 32.54
N LYS A 452 -26.05 -2.88 32.71
CA LYS A 452 -26.03 -1.82 31.70
C LYS A 452 -25.36 -2.27 30.41
N ARG A 453 -24.24 -3.00 30.47
CA ARG A 453 -23.56 -3.52 29.28
C ARG A 453 -24.45 -4.47 28.50
N PHE A 454 -25.11 -5.40 29.19
CA PHE A 454 -26.07 -6.33 28.59
C PHE A 454 -27.26 -5.58 27.97
N GLY A 455 -27.84 -4.61 28.67
CA GLY A 455 -28.92 -3.76 28.13
C GLY A 455 -28.50 -2.97 26.88
N ILE A 456 -27.24 -2.52 26.81
CA ILE A 456 -26.69 -1.89 25.61
C ILE A 456 -26.58 -2.90 24.46
N ILE A 457 -26.04 -4.09 24.69
CA ILE A 457 -25.92 -5.15 23.67
C ILE A 457 -27.31 -5.51 23.12
N GLU A 458 -28.27 -5.76 24.01
CA GLU A 458 -29.64 -6.09 23.65
C GLU A 458 -30.30 -4.96 22.85
N GLY A 459 -30.19 -3.71 23.32
CA GLY A 459 -30.78 -2.56 22.64
C GLY A 459 -30.18 -2.28 21.26
N VAL A 460 -28.86 -2.49 21.08
CA VAL A 460 -28.22 -2.41 19.75
C VAL A 460 -28.73 -3.53 18.85
N ALA A 461 -28.88 -4.76 19.37
CA ALA A 461 -29.41 -5.88 18.60
C ALA A 461 -30.86 -5.64 18.14
N GLN A 462 -31.70 -5.07 19.01
CA GLN A 462 -33.07 -4.65 18.68
C GLN A 462 -33.09 -3.55 17.62
N GLY A 463 -32.23 -2.54 17.74
CA GLY A 463 -32.09 -1.47 16.76
C GLY A 463 -31.68 -1.99 15.38
N LEU A 464 -30.73 -2.93 15.33
CA LEU A 464 -30.25 -3.52 14.09
C LEU A 464 -31.29 -4.46 13.45
N LEU A 465 -32.00 -5.26 14.26
CA LEU A 465 -33.14 -6.05 13.81
C LEU A 465 -34.23 -5.16 13.20
N TYR A 466 -34.51 -4.01 13.81
CA TYR A 466 -35.45 -3.05 13.24
C TYR A 466 -35.01 -2.60 11.84
N LEU A 467 -33.74 -2.19 11.66
CA LEU A 467 -33.19 -1.77 10.37
C LEU A 467 -33.21 -2.88 9.29
N HIS A 468 -33.02 -4.13 9.70
CA HIS A 468 -32.94 -5.26 8.76
C HIS A 468 -34.31 -5.81 8.35
N LYS A 469 -35.30 -5.78 9.27
CA LYS A 469 -36.56 -6.52 9.12
C LYS A 469 -37.82 -5.68 9.25
N TYR A 470 -37.85 -4.68 10.14
CA TYR A 470 -39.09 -3.97 10.49
C TYR A 470 -39.18 -2.55 9.94
N SER A 471 -38.07 -1.96 9.51
CA SER A 471 -38.06 -0.69 8.81
C SER A 471 -38.79 -0.82 7.47
N ARG A 472 -39.42 0.28 7.03
CA ARG A 472 -40.18 0.31 5.77
C ARG A 472 -39.36 -0.14 4.56
N LEU A 473 -38.07 0.18 4.58
CA LEU A 473 -37.07 -0.28 3.61
C LEU A 473 -35.95 -0.95 4.38
N ARG A 474 -35.38 -2.04 3.87
CA ARG A 474 -34.26 -2.73 4.51
C ARG A 474 -33.02 -1.84 4.46
N VAL A 475 -32.47 -1.49 5.62
CA VAL A 475 -31.30 -0.61 5.75
C VAL A 475 -30.10 -1.43 6.22
N ILE A 476 -29.00 -1.39 5.47
CA ILE A 476 -27.70 -1.92 5.89
C ILE A 476 -26.83 -0.75 6.35
N HIS A 477 -26.34 -0.79 7.59
CA HIS A 477 -25.64 0.32 8.22
C HIS A 477 -24.22 0.51 7.68
N ARG A 478 -23.46 -0.59 7.53
CA ARG A 478 -22.08 -0.64 6.99
C ARG A 478 -20.98 0.07 7.80
N ASP A 479 -21.33 0.72 8.91
CA ASP A 479 -20.36 1.37 9.83
C ASP A 479 -20.80 1.24 11.30
N LEU A 480 -21.27 0.05 11.68
CA LEU A 480 -21.68 -0.22 13.06
C LEU A 480 -20.44 -0.44 13.93
N LYS A 481 -20.26 0.40 14.95
CA LYS A 481 -19.12 0.37 15.91
C LYS A 481 -19.52 1.04 17.21
N VAL A 482 -18.75 0.82 18.28
CA VAL A 482 -19.04 1.37 19.62
C VAL A 482 -19.17 2.90 19.59
N SER A 483 -18.34 3.62 18.82
CA SER A 483 -18.41 5.09 18.74
C SER A 483 -19.67 5.63 18.05
N ASN A 484 -20.38 4.78 17.32
CA ASN A 484 -21.64 5.11 16.64
C ASN A 484 -22.87 4.69 17.47
N ILE A 485 -22.67 4.15 18.68
CA ILE A 485 -23.73 3.89 19.65
C ILE A 485 -23.76 5.06 20.65
N LEU A 486 -24.79 5.89 20.53
CA LEU A 486 -25.04 6.97 21.47
C LEU A 486 -25.84 6.44 22.66
N LEU A 487 -25.53 6.93 23.86
CA LEU A 487 -26.29 6.59 25.07
C LEU A 487 -27.08 7.82 25.52
N ASP A 488 -28.36 7.65 25.81
CA ASP A 488 -29.18 8.70 26.40
C ASP A 488 -29.02 8.81 27.92
N GLU A 489 -29.73 9.74 28.56
CA GLU A 489 -29.67 10.00 30.00
C GLU A 489 -30.00 8.75 30.85
N ASN A 490 -30.72 7.77 30.28
CA ASN A 490 -31.10 6.52 30.92
C ASN A 490 -30.20 5.35 30.51
N MET A 491 -29.08 5.61 29.82
CA MET A 491 -28.14 4.60 29.29
C MET A 491 -28.73 3.69 28.19
N ASN A 492 -29.81 4.10 27.52
CA ASN A 492 -30.34 3.34 26.39
C ASN A 492 -29.50 3.60 25.12
N PRO A 493 -29.15 2.56 24.36
CA PRO A 493 -28.39 2.71 23.13
C PRO A 493 -29.23 3.25 21.97
N LYS A 494 -28.63 4.12 21.16
CA LYS A 494 -29.17 4.61 19.89
C LYS A 494 -28.11 4.47 18.81
N ILE A 495 -28.45 3.73 17.76
CA ILE A 495 -27.59 3.59 16.57
C ILE A 495 -27.59 4.93 15.81
N SER A 496 -26.40 5.43 15.47
CA SER A 496 -26.19 6.72 14.82
C SER A 496 -25.21 6.61 13.65
N ASP A 497 -25.06 7.70 12.88
CA ASP A 497 -24.18 7.79 11.71
C ASP A 497 -24.56 6.88 10.53
N PHE A 498 -25.71 7.18 9.93
CA PHE A 498 -26.20 6.53 8.71
C PHE A 498 -25.55 7.08 7.43
N GLY A 499 -24.45 7.84 7.51
CA GLY A 499 -23.80 8.43 6.34
C GLY A 499 -23.34 7.40 5.30
N MET A 500 -23.02 6.19 5.76
CA MET A 500 -22.58 5.07 4.92
C MET A 500 -23.68 4.05 4.60
N ALA A 501 -24.88 4.25 5.17
CA ALA A 501 -25.98 3.30 5.08
C ALA A 501 -26.48 3.15 3.64
N ARG A 502 -27.06 1.99 3.34
CA ARG A 502 -27.64 1.66 2.05
C ARG A 502 -29.02 1.03 2.22
N ILE A 503 -29.89 1.32 1.27
CA ILE A 503 -31.27 0.86 1.28
C ILE A 503 -31.43 -0.21 0.20
N PHE A 504 -31.92 -1.38 0.59
CA PHE A 504 -32.25 -2.48 -0.32
C PHE A 504 -33.73 -2.44 -0.71
N GLN A 505 -34.03 -2.81 -1.95
CA GLN A 505 -35.40 -3.12 -2.37
C GLN A 505 -35.82 -4.50 -1.82
N GLN A 506 -37.13 -4.78 -1.72
CA GLN A 506 -37.65 -5.96 -1.01
C GLN A 506 -37.07 -7.33 -1.47
N ASN A 507 -36.54 -7.42 -2.70
CA ASN A 507 -35.99 -8.65 -3.28
C ASN A 507 -34.46 -8.76 -3.25
N GLU A 508 -33.73 -7.73 -2.77
CA GLU A 508 -32.26 -7.74 -2.72
C GLU A 508 -31.79 -8.28 -1.36
N LEU A 509 -30.97 -9.34 -1.38
CA LEU A 509 -30.40 -9.96 -0.18
C LEU A 509 -28.96 -9.52 0.09
N GLU A 510 -28.24 -9.14 -0.96
CA GLU A 510 -26.86 -8.69 -0.96
C GLU A 510 -26.64 -7.67 -2.09
N ALA A 511 -25.60 -6.84 -1.97
CA ALA A 511 -25.18 -5.92 -3.00
C ALA A 511 -23.66 -5.77 -3.00
N ASN A 512 -23.08 -5.46 -4.17
CA ASN A 512 -21.65 -5.21 -4.33
C ASN A 512 -21.39 -3.69 -4.46
N THR A 513 -20.28 -3.20 -3.90
CA THR A 513 -19.80 -1.84 -4.09
C THR A 513 -18.31 -1.76 -4.34
N LYS A 514 -17.91 -0.97 -5.35
CA LYS A 514 -16.50 -0.63 -5.61
C LYS A 514 -15.92 0.35 -4.58
N ARG A 515 -16.75 0.93 -3.70
CA ARG A 515 -16.35 1.89 -2.67
C ARG A 515 -16.69 1.32 -1.28
N VAL A 516 -15.77 0.52 -0.75
CA VAL A 516 -15.79 0.03 0.63
C VAL A 516 -15.60 1.21 1.57
N VAL A 517 -16.53 1.39 2.51
CA VAL A 517 -16.58 2.51 3.45
C VAL A 517 -17.11 2.01 4.79
N GLY A 518 -16.38 2.27 5.86
CA GLY A 518 -16.71 1.76 7.17
C GLY A 518 -15.47 1.71 8.03
N THR A 519 -15.62 1.26 9.26
CA THR A 519 -14.52 1.28 10.23
C THR A 519 -13.78 -0.05 10.25
N TYR A 520 -12.48 0.02 9.96
CA TYR A 520 -11.60 -1.13 9.98
C TYR A 520 -11.64 -1.86 11.33
N GLY A 521 -11.65 -3.19 11.28
CA GLY A 521 -11.82 -4.06 12.45
C GLY A 521 -13.27 -4.44 12.76
N TYR A 522 -14.26 -3.67 12.32
CA TYR A 522 -15.69 -4.01 12.43
C TYR A 522 -16.29 -4.50 11.10
N MET A 523 -15.63 -4.22 9.98
CA MET A 523 -16.09 -4.66 8.66
C MET A 523 -15.98 -6.18 8.51
N SER A 524 -17.03 -6.81 7.98
CA SER A 524 -16.97 -8.22 7.63
C SER A 524 -15.98 -8.49 6.49
N PRO A 525 -15.42 -9.71 6.39
CA PRO A 525 -14.40 -10.05 5.39
C PRO A 525 -14.90 -9.89 3.97
N GLU A 526 -16.08 -10.41 3.66
CA GLU A 526 -16.66 -10.32 2.31
C GLU A 526 -16.94 -8.86 1.93
N TYR A 527 -17.24 -8.01 2.92
CA TYR A 527 -17.43 -6.58 2.70
C TYR A 527 -16.10 -5.84 2.53
N ALA A 528 -15.11 -6.16 3.36
CA ALA A 528 -13.80 -5.53 3.34
C ALA A 528 -12.98 -5.94 2.11
N MET A 529 -13.08 -7.20 1.66
CA MET A 529 -12.27 -7.78 0.59
C MET A 529 -12.94 -7.65 -0.78
N GLU A 530 -14.25 -7.91 -0.88
CA GLU A 530 -14.95 -8.01 -2.17
C GLU A 530 -15.98 -6.89 -2.38
N GLY A 531 -16.17 -6.03 -1.38
CA GLY A 531 -17.21 -4.99 -1.40
C GLY A 531 -18.63 -5.54 -1.32
N VAL A 532 -18.81 -6.82 -0.97
CA VAL A 532 -20.12 -7.46 -0.85
C VAL A 532 -20.69 -7.14 0.53
N PHE A 533 -21.82 -6.45 0.57
CA PHE A 533 -22.49 -6.14 1.83
C PHE A 533 -23.92 -6.68 1.85
N SER A 534 -24.33 -7.13 3.02
CA SER A 534 -25.67 -7.62 3.31
C SER A 534 -26.00 -7.36 4.77
N ILE A 535 -27.17 -7.83 5.21
CA ILE A 535 -27.50 -7.86 6.64
C ILE A 535 -26.46 -8.64 7.45
N LYS A 536 -25.77 -9.62 6.85
CA LYS A 536 -24.74 -10.45 7.52
C LYS A 536 -23.43 -9.70 7.76
N SER A 537 -23.19 -8.63 7.00
CA SER A 537 -22.03 -7.75 7.20
C SER A 537 -22.21 -6.87 8.45
N ASP A 538 -23.45 -6.40 8.67
CA ASP A 538 -23.84 -5.70 9.90
C ASP A 538 -23.84 -6.65 11.12
N VAL A 539 -24.25 -7.92 10.96
CA VAL A 539 -24.17 -8.95 12.01
C VAL A 539 -22.72 -9.16 12.46
N TYR A 540 -21.77 -9.25 11.53
CA TYR A 540 -20.35 -9.33 11.88
C TYR A 540 -19.89 -8.10 12.68
N SER A 541 -20.26 -6.90 12.21
CA SER A 541 -19.93 -5.65 12.90
C SER A 541 -20.49 -5.62 14.33
N PHE A 542 -21.71 -6.15 14.51
CA PHE A 542 -22.34 -6.32 15.82
C PHE A 542 -21.57 -7.30 16.71
N GLY A 543 -21.12 -8.44 16.17
CA GLY A 543 -20.32 -9.42 16.92
C GLY A 543 -19.01 -8.83 17.46
N VAL A 544 -18.29 -8.05 16.64
CA VAL A 544 -17.08 -7.33 17.07
C VAL A 544 -17.40 -6.30 18.16
N LEU A 545 -18.45 -5.49 17.95
CA LEU A 545 -18.93 -4.51 18.92
C LEU A 545 -19.26 -5.16 20.26
N MET A 546 -19.90 -6.33 20.23
CA MET A 546 -20.27 -7.10 21.41
C MET A 546 -19.04 -7.58 22.17
N LEU A 547 -18.05 -8.20 21.50
CA LEU A 547 -16.80 -8.64 22.13
C LEU A 547 -16.01 -7.46 22.76
N GLU A 548 -16.09 -6.27 22.16
CA GLU A 548 -15.49 -5.04 22.71
C GLU A 548 -16.21 -4.56 23.98
N ILE A 549 -17.54 -4.62 24.02
CA ILE A 549 -18.32 -4.30 25.24
C ILE A 549 -18.00 -5.28 26.37
N LEU A 550 -17.92 -6.59 26.06
CA LEU A 550 -17.63 -7.63 27.05
C LEU A 550 -16.24 -7.48 27.65
N SER A 551 -15.23 -7.26 26.80
CA SER A 551 -13.84 -7.15 27.24
C SER A 551 -13.49 -5.80 27.88
N GLY A 552 -14.25 -4.75 27.59
CA GLY A 552 -13.87 -3.38 27.96
C GLY A 552 -12.60 -2.90 27.24
N ARG A 553 -12.17 -3.62 26.20
CA ARG A 553 -10.91 -3.39 25.46
C ARG A 553 -11.26 -3.02 24.03
N LYS A 554 -10.58 -1.99 23.50
CA LYS A 554 -10.78 -1.57 22.11
C LYS A 554 -10.31 -2.66 21.15
N ASN A 555 -11.06 -2.91 20.08
CA ASN A 555 -10.70 -3.87 19.04
C ASN A 555 -9.27 -3.68 18.46
N ASN A 556 -8.73 -2.45 18.48
CA ASN A 556 -7.37 -2.11 17.99
C ASN A 556 -6.25 -2.16 19.06
N SER A 557 -6.51 -2.58 20.31
CA SER A 557 -5.46 -2.70 21.31
C SER A 557 -4.74 -4.05 21.20
N PHE A 558 -3.48 -4.03 20.76
CA PHE A 558 -2.60 -5.21 20.66
C PHE A 558 -2.53 -5.98 21.99
N PHE A 559 -2.74 -7.30 21.95
CA PHE A 559 -2.69 -8.15 23.14
C PHE A 559 -1.24 -8.46 23.54
N LYS A 560 -0.90 -8.12 24.78
CA LYS A 560 0.36 -8.49 25.44
C LYS A 560 0.25 -9.93 25.97
N THR A 561 0.58 -10.92 25.14
CA THR A 561 1.08 -12.25 25.56
C THR A 561 1.30 -13.10 24.31
N GLY A 562 2.53 -13.16 23.79
CA GLY A 562 3.02 -14.24 22.91
C GLY A 562 2.39 -14.43 21.51
N HIS A 563 1.14 -14.02 21.27
CA HIS A 563 0.35 -14.35 20.09
C HIS A 563 -0.32 -13.07 19.52
N LEU A 564 -0.13 -12.82 18.22
CA LEU A 564 -0.42 -11.56 17.52
C LEU A 564 -1.85 -11.55 16.92
N PHE A 565 -2.88 -11.67 17.75
CA PHE A 565 -4.28 -11.63 17.28
C PHE A 565 -4.96 -10.27 17.50
N ASN A 566 -5.99 -9.95 16.71
CA ASN A 566 -6.97 -8.89 17.01
C ASN A 566 -7.99 -9.40 18.07
N LEU A 567 -8.92 -8.56 18.57
CA LEU A 567 -9.83 -8.93 19.66
C LEU A 567 -10.68 -10.18 19.34
N VAL A 568 -11.09 -10.34 18.08
CA VAL A 568 -11.80 -11.52 17.59
C VAL A 568 -10.94 -12.77 17.67
N GLY A 569 -9.68 -12.71 17.21
CA GLY A 569 -8.76 -13.84 17.29
C GLY A 569 -8.38 -14.21 18.72
N TYR A 570 -8.21 -13.22 19.61
CA TYR A 570 -8.00 -13.47 21.04
C TYR A 570 -9.21 -14.14 21.71
N ALA A 571 -10.43 -13.66 21.41
CA ALA A 571 -11.65 -14.30 21.89
C ALA A 571 -11.80 -15.75 21.38
N TRP A 572 -11.39 -16.01 20.13
CA TRP A 572 -11.39 -17.35 19.53
C TRP A 572 -10.39 -18.30 20.18
N GLU A 573 -9.19 -17.83 20.48
CA GLU A 573 -8.16 -18.61 21.18
C GLU A 573 -8.64 -19.01 22.58
N LEU A 574 -9.07 -18.03 23.38
CA LEU A 574 -9.65 -18.28 24.70
C LEU A 574 -10.84 -19.24 24.65
N TRP A 575 -11.68 -19.14 23.62
CA TRP A 575 -12.79 -20.07 23.43
C TRP A 575 -12.33 -21.51 23.21
N ASN A 576 -11.33 -21.72 22.35
CA ASN A 576 -10.77 -23.05 22.08
C ASN A 576 -10.03 -23.65 23.29
N GLU A 577 -9.43 -22.80 24.12
CA GLU A 577 -8.76 -23.19 25.36
C GLU A 577 -9.73 -23.46 26.52
N GLY A 578 -11.02 -23.18 26.35
CA GLY A 578 -12.02 -23.26 27.43
C GLY A 578 -11.89 -22.12 28.46
N ALA A 579 -11.16 -21.05 28.12
CA ALA A 579 -10.86 -19.89 28.94
C ALA A 579 -11.63 -18.63 28.52
N ALA A 580 -12.80 -18.78 27.86
CA ALA A 580 -13.57 -17.68 27.29
C ALA A 580 -13.95 -16.55 28.30
N LEU A 581 -14.05 -16.86 29.59
CA LEU A 581 -14.32 -15.87 30.63
C LEU A 581 -13.13 -14.93 30.90
N ASP A 582 -11.90 -15.32 30.55
CA ASP A 582 -10.71 -14.47 30.67
C ASP A 582 -10.73 -13.27 29.70
N LEU A 583 -11.65 -13.30 28.73
CA LEU A 583 -11.93 -12.18 27.83
C LEU A 583 -12.53 -10.99 28.59
N MET A 584 -13.28 -11.25 29.66
CA MET A 584 -14.11 -10.26 30.35
C MET A 584 -13.30 -9.11 30.93
N ASP A 585 -13.91 -7.93 30.96
CA ASP A 585 -13.36 -6.78 31.68
C ASP A 585 -13.15 -7.16 33.16
N PRO A 586 -11.91 -7.13 33.69
CA PRO A 586 -11.61 -7.53 35.06
C PRO A 586 -12.32 -6.68 36.14
N THR A 587 -12.98 -5.59 35.74
CA THR A 587 -13.77 -4.74 36.64
C THR A 587 -15.22 -5.21 36.83
N LEU A 588 -15.66 -6.22 36.06
CA LEU A 588 -16.97 -6.84 36.21
C LEU A 588 -16.95 -7.90 37.33
N ASP A 589 -18.09 -8.09 38.01
CA ASP A 589 -18.23 -9.11 39.02
C ASP A 589 -18.65 -10.47 38.41
N ASP A 590 -18.28 -11.56 39.07
CA ASP A 590 -18.54 -12.94 38.60
C ASP A 590 -20.02 -13.38 38.76
N SER A 591 -20.95 -12.48 39.10
CA SER A 591 -22.34 -12.85 39.41
C SER A 591 -23.14 -13.26 38.17
N TYR A 592 -22.61 -13.06 36.96
CA TYR A 592 -23.30 -13.25 35.67
C TYR A 592 -22.51 -14.10 34.66
N MET A 593 -21.61 -14.99 35.14
CA MET A 593 -20.72 -15.77 34.28
C MET A 593 -21.44 -16.55 33.16
N ASP A 594 -22.59 -17.16 33.43
CA ASP A 594 -23.33 -17.92 32.40
C ASP A 594 -23.85 -17.01 31.27
N GLN A 595 -24.36 -15.84 31.63
CA GLN A 595 -24.85 -14.85 30.67
C GLN A 595 -23.68 -14.22 29.89
N MET A 596 -22.55 -13.98 30.57
CA MET A 596 -21.31 -13.50 29.97
C MET A 596 -20.74 -14.51 28.97
N LEU A 597 -20.67 -15.79 29.33
CA LEU A 597 -20.19 -16.87 28.46
C LEU A 597 -21.10 -17.03 27.25
N ARG A 598 -22.43 -17.01 27.45
CA ARG A 598 -23.43 -17.00 26.37
C ARG A 598 -23.22 -15.81 25.44
N CYS A 599 -22.88 -14.64 25.98
CA CYS A 599 -22.57 -13.47 25.18
C CYS A 599 -21.30 -13.65 24.32
N VAL A 600 -20.22 -14.25 24.85
CA VAL A 600 -19.03 -14.57 24.05
C VAL A 600 -19.37 -15.55 22.94
N HIS A 601 -20.13 -16.60 23.25
CA HIS A 601 -20.58 -17.62 22.29
C HIS A 601 -21.33 -16.96 21.13
N VAL A 602 -22.36 -16.16 21.43
CA VAL A 602 -23.14 -15.46 20.40
C VAL A 602 -22.28 -14.46 19.62
N GLY A 603 -21.37 -13.75 20.29
CA GLY A 603 -20.39 -12.87 19.66
C GLY A 603 -19.55 -13.61 18.61
N LEU A 604 -19.04 -14.80 18.95
CA LEU A 604 -18.26 -15.66 18.05
C LEU A 604 -19.07 -16.17 16.86
N LEU A 605 -20.34 -16.57 17.06
CA LEU A 605 -21.25 -16.94 15.98
C LEU A 605 -21.49 -15.78 14.99
N CYS A 606 -21.50 -14.54 15.50
CA CYS A 606 -21.68 -13.36 14.65
C CYS A 606 -20.46 -13.03 13.79
N VAL A 607 -19.25 -13.41 14.22
CA VAL A 607 -17.97 -13.07 13.54
C VAL A 607 -17.38 -14.21 12.71
N GLU A 608 -18.15 -15.27 12.45
CA GLU A 608 -17.73 -16.38 11.60
C GLU A 608 -17.30 -15.90 10.20
N ASP A 609 -16.28 -16.56 9.63
CA ASP A 609 -15.68 -16.18 8.34
C ASP A 609 -16.72 -16.14 7.22
N SER A 610 -17.50 -17.20 7.10
CA SER A 610 -18.55 -17.32 6.10
C SER A 610 -19.82 -16.57 6.50
N ALA A 611 -20.25 -15.61 5.67
CA ALA A 611 -21.46 -14.82 5.92
C ALA A 611 -22.75 -15.66 6.02
N ILE A 612 -22.81 -16.82 5.35
CA ILE A 612 -23.97 -17.71 5.41
C ILE A 612 -24.13 -18.36 6.78
N ASP A 613 -23.04 -18.61 7.50
CA ASP A 613 -23.06 -19.31 8.78
C ASP A 613 -23.45 -18.39 9.96
N ARG A 614 -23.27 -17.08 9.80
CA ARG A 614 -23.67 -16.09 10.82
C ARG A 614 -25.19 -16.11 11.07
N PRO A 615 -25.68 -15.95 12.31
CA PRO A 615 -27.11 -15.87 12.59
C PRO A 615 -27.76 -14.60 12.01
N ALA A 616 -29.08 -14.57 11.83
CA ALA A 616 -29.78 -13.31 11.61
C ALA A 616 -29.98 -12.57 12.94
N MET A 617 -30.15 -11.24 12.92
CA MET A 617 -30.32 -10.47 14.16
C MET A 617 -31.54 -10.89 15.01
N SER A 618 -32.57 -11.50 14.40
CA SER A 618 -33.67 -12.11 15.15
C SER A 618 -33.24 -13.32 15.95
N ASP A 619 -32.35 -14.14 15.39
CA ASP A 619 -31.81 -15.32 16.04
C ASP A 619 -30.81 -14.89 17.11
N VAL A 620 -29.96 -13.90 16.84
CA VAL A 620 -29.05 -13.28 17.83
C VAL A 620 -29.83 -12.85 19.08
N LEU A 621 -30.94 -12.11 18.92
CA LEU A 621 -31.76 -11.72 20.06
C LEU A 621 -32.34 -12.92 20.82
N ALA A 622 -32.89 -13.91 20.11
CA ALA A 622 -33.39 -15.13 20.74
C ALA A 622 -32.29 -15.89 21.49
N MET A 623 -31.07 -15.94 20.94
CA MET A 623 -29.90 -16.57 21.56
C MET A 623 -29.41 -15.83 22.80
N LEU A 624 -29.55 -14.51 22.87
CA LEU A 624 -29.17 -13.69 24.02
C LEU A 624 -30.19 -13.72 25.15
N THR A 625 -31.49 -13.77 24.83
CA THR A 625 -32.57 -13.63 25.83
C THR A 625 -33.18 -14.94 26.29
N ASN A 626 -32.93 -16.06 25.59
CA ASN A 626 -33.47 -17.36 25.95
C ASN A 626 -32.37 -18.32 26.43
N ASP A 627 -32.22 -18.42 27.75
CA ASP A 627 -31.21 -19.26 28.40
C ASP A 627 -31.36 -20.76 28.08
N ASN A 628 -32.56 -21.21 27.70
CA ASN A 628 -32.84 -22.60 27.36
C ASN A 628 -32.58 -22.95 25.89
N LEU A 629 -32.19 -21.97 25.06
CA LEU A 629 -31.90 -22.21 23.64
C LEU A 629 -30.51 -22.83 23.50
N SER A 630 -30.44 -24.01 22.88
CA SER A 630 -29.18 -24.66 22.51
C SER A 630 -28.51 -23.90 21.36
N LEU A 631 -27.23 -23.57 21.53
CA LEU A 631 -26.44 -22.81 20.55
C LEU A 631 -25.53 -23.74 19.74
N PRO A 632 -25.38 -23.53 18.43
CA PRO A 632 -24.41 -24.28 17.62
C PRO A 632 -22.98 -23.93 18.05
N SER A 633 -22.04 -24.86 17.91
CA SER A 633 -20.62 -24.57 18.16
C SER A 633 -20.09 -23.55 17.14
N PRO A 634 -19.39 -22.49 17.57
CA PRO A 634 -18.87 -21.49 16.65
C PRO A 634 -17.78 -22.08 15.73
N LYS A 635 -17.80 -21.68 14.46
CA LYS A 635 -16.75 -21.94 13.48
C LYS A 635 -15.69 -20.85 13.54
N LYS A 636 -14.54 -21.10 12.88
CA LYS A 636 -13.41 -20.17 12.86
C LYS A 636 -13.86 -18.78 12.37
N PRO A 637 -13.66 -17.71 13.16
CA PRO A 637 -13.91 -16.35 12.73
C PRO A 637 -12.96 -15.94 11.61
N ALA A 638 -13.40 -14.99 10.80
CA ALA A 638 -12.44 -14.26 9.99
C ALA A 638 -11.74 -13.20 10.83
N PHE A 639 -10.45 -13.37 11.01
CA PHE A 639 -9.54 -12.34 11.46
C PHE A 639 -8.43 -12.23 10.42
N SER A 640 -8.01 -11.00 10.10
CA SER A 640 -7.02 -10.71 9.05
C SER A 640 -5.80 -11.62 9.17
N ILE A 641 -5.65 -12.55 8.23
CA ILE A 641 -4.54 -13.48 8.14
C ILE A 641 -3.33 -12.70 7.59
N ALA A 642 -2.70 -11.90 8.45
CA ALA A 642 -1.38 -11.34 8.16
C ALA A 642 -0.25 -12.32 8.52
N ARG A 643 -0.54 -13.54 9.00
CA ARG A 643 0.52 -14.38 9.61
C ARG A 643 0.43 -15.91 9.51
N GLN A 644 -0.56 -16.53 8.85
CA GLN A 644 -0.47 -17.99 8.61
C GLN A 644 0.66 -18.38 7.63
N ALA A 645 1.08 -17.46 6.75
CA ALA A 645 2.27 -17.65 5.92
C ALA A 645 3.58 -17.68 6.74
N ILE A 646 3.60 -17.08 7.94
CA ILE A 646 4.80 -17.02 8.79
C ILE A 646 4.89 -18.24 9.71
N GLU A 647 3.76 -18.74 10.25
CA GLU A 647 3.76 -19.93 11.10
C GLU A 647 4.05 -21.23 10.33
N ALA A 648 3.58 -21.35 9.08
CA ALA A 648 3.98 -22.45 8.20
C ALA A 648 5.50 -22.47 7.94
N HIS A 649 6.15 -21.30 7.89
CA HIS A 649 7.60 -21.19 7.70
C HIS A 649 8.44 -21.31 8.98
N ILE A 650 7.83 -21.23 10.16
CA ILE A 650 8.52 -21.42 11.45
C ILE A 650 8.40 -22.87 11.92
N SER A 651 7.24 -23.52 11.73
CA SER A 651 7.05 -24.94 12.06
C SER A 651 7.99 -25.86 11.29
N ASP A 652 8.33 -25.53 10.04
CA ASP A 652 9.25 -26.33 9.22
C ASP A 652 10.74 -26.10 9.56
N LYS A 653 11.07 -25.14 10.44
CA LYS A 653 12.45 -24.84 10.84
C LYS A 653 12.85 -25.32 12.24
N GLU A 654 11.90 -25.82 13.04
CA GLU A 654 12.20 -26.37 14.38
C GLU A 654 12.28 -27.90 14.44
N SER A 655 12.03 -28.64 13.35
CA SER A 655 12.12 -30.12 13.36
C SER A 655 13.42 -30.73 12.80
N GLU A 656 14.42 -29.94 12.38
CA GLU A 656 15.70 -30.46 11.86
C GLU A 656 16.93 -29.86 12.57
N CYS A 657 17.08 -30.12 13.87
CA CYS A 657 18.39 -30.39 14.48
C CYS A 657 18.24 -30.76 15.95
N ASN A 658 18.26 -32.06 16.26
CA ASN A 658 18.87 -32.58 17.48
C ASN A 658 19.20 -34.07 17.25
N SER A 659 20.22 -34.33 16.44
CA SER A 659 20.89 -35.62 16.41
C SER A 659 22.06 -35.60 17.39
N ILE A 660 21.93 -36.23 18.56
CA ILE A 660 23.08 -36.81 19.27
C ILE A 660 22.66 -38.17 19.86
N ASN A 661 23.33 -39.19 19.36
CA ASN A 661 23.26 -40.61 19.74
C ASN A 661 23.60 -40.85 21.22
N TRP A 662 22.98 -41.87 21.84
CA TRP A 662 23.76 -42.94 22.49
C TRP A 662 22.94 -44.24 22.71
N ALA A 663 23.62 -45.35 22.38
CA ALA A 663 23.53 -46.71 22.90
C ALA A 663 22.25 -47.58 22.75
N SER A 664 22.50 -48.70 22.07
CA SER A 664 21.78 -49.97 22.07
C SER A 664 21.57 -50.54 23.48
N ILE A 665 20.35 -50.96 23.81
CA ILE A 665 20.08 -52.10 24.70
C ILE A 665 18.93 -52.90 24.11
N SER A 666 19.25 -54.08 23.58
CA SER A 666 18.31 -55.16 23.29
C SER A 666 17.82 -55.79 24.59
N ASN A 667 16.50 -55.98 24.73
CA ASN A 667 15.95 -57.01 25.61
C ASN A 667 14.91 -57.82 24.83
N THR A 668 15.15 -59.12 24.78
CA THR A 668 14.42 -60.14 24.03
C THR A 668 13.38 -60.87 24.89
N VAL A 669 12.43 -61.54 24.19
CA VAL A 669 11.62 -62.74 24.55
C VAL A 669 10.37 -62.54 25.43
N PRO A 670 9.34 -63.45 25.39
CA PRO A 670 8.60 -64.14 24.31
C PRO A 670 7.08 -63.79 24.34
N ARG A 671 6.26 -64.02 23.31
CA ARG A 671 5.86 -65.32 22.76
C ARG A 671 5.15 -65.13 21.42
#